data_AF-A0A8R2R725-F1
#
_entry.id   AF-A0A8R2R725-F1
#
_cell.length_a   1.000
_cell.length_b   1.000
_cell.length_c   1.000
_cell.angle_alpha   90.00
_cell.angle_beta   90.00
_cell.angle_gamma   90.00
#
_symmetry.space_group_name_H-M   'P 1'
#
loop_
_entity.id
_entity.type
_entity.pdbx_description
1 polymer ?
#
loop_
_entity_poly.entity_id
_entity_poly.type
_entity_poly.pdbx_seq_one_letter_code
_entity_poly.pdbx_strand_id
1 'polypeptide(L)'
;MSVLNTFLVIVALILCYVNDFPVTGHEVQLPPGQECQMTAVIHVLKHRGCKPKAIPSFACIGKCTSYVQVSGSKIWQMERTCNCCQESGEREATVVLFCPDAQNEEKRFRKVSTKAPLQCMCRPCGSIEESSIIPQERSKVTSPSPTSVAGRRGSSSSRTADNSKEPKKEEKASPEDPKSDDVEEINYKEMLNSLEGAAFQSRLPFDKMSSLEAECFSDLQGPSNCAFIQIRNRILKMWFADPKKQLTQEQAVKKMEPPYNGDPALIMRTHAFLERHGFINYGIYERVTPIPSPPKGKQRPKIIIIGAGVSGLAAARQLQSFGCEVVVLEGRDRVGGRIVTYRKGPYVADLGAMVVTGLGGNPVTTLSVQMNMELHKIKQKCPLYEANGNQVPKHKDEMVEREFNRLLDATSYLSHQVDFNYYNDTPVSLGQALEWVIKLQQKNVKHKQIQHLKALTTLQEKMKSNINKMTDLQDLLKSLKSEKEALLAEKATGNTGDANIQQEFNLRRLNREMKHLCNEYENLVTQNSTIEEKLTHLEANPPSSVYLSVRDRQILDWHFANLEFANATPLGNLSLKHWDQDDDFEFTGNHLTVRNGYSCVPVALSEDLDIRLGTSVTDINYEGPGVTVKANSSRNPNQPQVFKGDVVLCTLPLGVLKVAVASNGQNQQNFTTFNPPLPEWKVAAIKRLGYGNLNKVVLCFERTFWDPSANLFGHVGTTTASRGELFLFWNLYSAPVLLALVAGEAAAVMENVTDDVIVGRCIAVLKSIFGHAAVPQPKECIVTRWRADPFARGSYSFVAVGSSGTDYDLLAAPIPGTDGENRLFFAGEHTMRNYPATVHGAFLSGLREAGRLADMLLPLPPITSSSVAAVTANNSA
;
A
#
# COMPACT_ATOMS: atom_id res chain seq x y z
N MET A 1 24.41 -34.13 -18.79
CA MET A 1 23.79 -34.12 -20.14
C MET A 1 22.52 -34.97 -20.28
N SER A 2 22.24 -35.98 -19.44
CA SER A 2 20.99 -36.76 -19.57
C SER A 2 19.74 -36.10 -18.95
N VAL A 3 19.88 -35.22 -17.95
CA VAL A 3 18.74 -34.51 -17.31
C VAL A 3 18.24 -33.32 -18.13
N LEU A 4 19.11 -32.71 -18.94
CA LEU A 4 18.77 -31.59 -19.81
C LEU A 4 17.93 -32.04 -21.02
N ASN A 5 18.18 -33.25 -21.53
CA ASN A 5 17.40 -33.85 -22.62
C ASN A 5 16.00 -34.29 -22.18
N THR A 6 15.84 -34.79 -20.95
CA THR A 6 14.51 -35.16 -20.43
C THR A 6 13.63 -33.92 -20.22
N PHE A 7 14.21 -32.79 -19.80
CA PHE A 7 13.46 -31.53 -19.61
C PHE A 7 13.07 -30.86 -20.94
N LEU A 8 13.94 -30.93 -21.96
CA LEU A 8 13.63 -30.44 -23.31
C LEU A 8 12.55 -31.27 -24.03
N VAL A 9 12.48 -32.58 -23.79
CA VAL A 9 11.42 -33.45 -24.33
C VAL A 9 10.07 -33.20 -23.66
N ILE A 10 10.04 -32.89 -22.35
CA ILE A 10 8.82 -32.54 -21.62
C ILE A 10 8.29 -31.16 -22.05
N VAL A 11 9.17 -30.18 -22.26
CA VAL A 11 8.78 -28.84 -22.76
C VAL A 11 8.28 -28.91 -24.21
N ALA A 12 8.84 -29.79 -25.04
CA ALA A 12 8.38 -30.02 -26.42
C ALA A 12 7.03 -30.76 -26.47
N LEU A 13 6.77 -31.70 -25.56
CA LEU A 13 5.48 -32.40 -25.46
C LEU A 13 4.35 -31.50 -24.94
N ILE A 14 4.66 -30.57 -24.03
CA ILE A 14 3.68 -29.59 -23.50
C ILE A 14 3.30 -28.55 -24.57
N LEU A 15 4.22 -28.18 -25.46
CA LEU A 15 3.93 -27.24 -26.55
C LEU A 15 3.13 -27.87 -27.71
N CYS A 16 3.04 -29.20 -27.79
CA CYS A 16 2.27 -29.91 -28.83
C CYS A 16 0.85 -30.33 -28.42
N TYR A 17 0.46 -30.19 -27.14
CA TYR A 17 -0.86 -30.62 -26.63
C TYR A 17 -1.84 -29.48 -26.28
N VAL A 18 -1.53 -28.23 -26.64
CA VAL A 18 -2.36 -27.05 -26.30
C VAL A 18 -3.35 -26.67 -27.42
N ASN A 19 -3.44 -27.44 -28.51
CA ASN A 19 -4.52 -27.27 -29.48
C ASN A 19 -5.50 -28.45 -29.34
N ASP A 20 -6.75 -28.09 -29.06
CA ASP A 20 -7.96 -28.93 -29.01
C ASP A 20 -8.19 -29.71 -27.70
N PHE A 21 -8.87 -29.10 -26.72
CA PHE A 21 -10.04 -29.68 -26.03
C PHE A 21 -10.84 -28.55 -25.32
N PRO A 22 -12.18 -28.64 -25.23
CA PRO A 22 -13.05 -27.56 -24.81
C PRO A 22 -13.09 -27.42 -23.29
N VAL A 23 -13.01 -26.18 -22.83
CA VAL A 23 -13.22 -25.78 -21.43
C VAL A 23 -14.71 -25.87 -21.11
N THR A 24 -15.13 -26.81 -20.27
CA THR A 24 -16.41 -26.74 -19.57
C THR A 24 -16.17 -26.27 -18.15
N GLY A 25 -16.17 -24.95 -17.95
CA GLY A 25 -16.26 -24.33 -16.63
C GLY A 25 -17.74 -24.25 -16.22
N HIS A 26 -18.10 -24.75 -15.05
CA HIS A 26 -19.39 -24.44 -14.45
C HIS A 26 -19.35 -23.02 -13.90
N GLU A 27 -20.03 -22.09 -14.56
CA GLU A 27 -20.36 -20.77 -14.04
C GLU A 27 -21.32 -20.91 -12.84
N VAL A 28 -20.99 -20.24 -11.75
CA VAL A 28 -21.94 -19.95 -10.68
C VAL A 28 -22.91 -18.91 -11.22
N GLN A 29 -24.13 -19.32 -11.57
CA GLN A 29 -25.18 -18.41 -12.02
C GLN A 29 -25.66 -17.55 -10.85
N LEU A 30 -25.49 -16.24 -10.96
CA LEU A 30 -26.26 -15.27 -10.19
C LEU A 30 -27.68 -15.15 -10.80
N PRO A 31 -28.68 -14.67 -10.06
CA PRO A 31 -30.06 -14.62 -10.54
C PRO A 31 -30.22 -13.82 -11.86
N PRO A 32 -31.10 -14.24 -12.81
CA PRO A 32 -31.22 -13.58 -14.11
C PRO A 32 -31.73 -12.13 -13.97
N GLY A 33 -30.95 -11.16 -14.47
CA GLY A 33 -31.38 -9.76 -14.61
C GLY A 33 -30.52 -8.68 -13.94
N GLN A 34 -29.36 -9.00 -13.36
CA GLN A 34 -28.46 -8.00 -12.74
C GLN A 34 -26.98 -8.08 -13.15
N GLU A 35 -26.62 -8.80 -14.21
CA GLU A 35 -25.22 -8.90 -14.65
C GLU A 35 -24.85 -7.80 -15.65
N CYS A 36 -23.67 -7.20 -15.47
CA CYS A 36 -23.10 -6.15 -16.33
C CYS A 36 -22.31 -6.87 -17.47
N GLN A 37 -22.62 -6.63 -18.74
CA GLN A 37 -22.01 -7.34 -19.89
C GLN A 37 -21.25 -6.39 -20.82
N MET A 38 -20.07 -6.78 -21.31
CA MET A 38 -19.23 -5.98 -22.21
C MET A 38 -19.45 -6.34 -23.69
N THR A 39 -19.74 -5.35 -24.53
CA THR A 39 -20.02 -5.51 -25.97
C THR A 39 -19.11 -4.62 -26.81
N ALA A 40 -18.50 -5.15 -27.88
CA ALA A 40 -17.69 -4.34 -28.80
C ALA A 40 -18.57 -3.37 -29.63
N VAL A 41 -18.13 -2.11 -29.74
CA VAL A 41 -18.83 -1.04 -30.48
C VAL A 41 -17.84 -0.19 -31.27
N ILE A 42 -18.27 0.41 -32.38
CA ILE A 42 -17.46 1.35 -33.18
C ILE A 42 -18.12 2.72 -33.11
N HIS A 43 -17.35 3.74 -32.73
CA HIS A 43 -17.82 5.11 -32.70
C HIS A 43 -17.17 5.94 -33.78
N VAL A 44 -17.93 6.85 -34.39
CA VAL A 44 -17.45 7.69 -35.49
C VAL A 44 -17.36 9.13 -35.03
N LEU A 45 -16.14 9.63 -34.85
CA LEU A 45 -15.91 11.01 -34.47
C LEU A 45 -16.06 11.92 -35.70
N LYS A 46 -16.97 12.90 -35.61
CA LYS A 46 -17.19 13.91 -36.64
C LYS A 46 -16.87 15.30 -36.08
N HIS A 47 -16.10 16.08 -36.82
CA HIS A 47 -15.77 17.47 -36.49
C HIS A 47 -15.89 18.32 -37.76
N ARG A 48 -16.42 19.54 -37.64
CA ARG A 48 -16.72 20.39 -38.80
C ARG A 48 -15.42 20.71 -39.57
N GLY A 49 -15.41 20.47 -40.89
CA GLY A 49 -14.22 20.62 -41.74
C GLY A 49 -13.21 19.46 -41.69
N CYS A 50 -13.51 18.36 -40.98
CA CYS A 50 -12.63 17.20 -40.86
C CYS A 50 -13.26 15.91 -41.37
N LYS A 51 -12.45 15.00 -41.92
CA LYS A 51 -12.90 13.67 -42.31
C LYS A 51 -13.31 12.85 -41.07
N PRO A 52 -14.50 12.22 -41.07
CA PRO A 52 -14.93 11.36 -39.97
C PRO A 52 -13.95 10.21 -39.71
N LYS A 53 -13.73 9.87 -38.44
CA LYS A 53 -12.81 8.80 -38.05
C LYS A 53 -13.50 7.77 -37.17
N ALA A 54 -13.49 6.51 -37.60
CA ALA A 54 -14.01 5.39 -36.82
C ALA A 54 -13.00 4.97 -35.74
N ILE A 55 -13.51 4.65 -34.55
CA ILE A 55 -12.74 4.28 -33.36
C ILE A 55 -13.37 3.02 -32.75
N PRO A 56 -12.68 1.87 -32.77
CA PRO A 56 -13.11 0.68 -32.05
C PRO A 56 -13.13 0.93 -30.53
N SER A 57 -14.16 0.46 -29.83
CA SER A 57 -14.37 0.62 -28.39
C SER A 57 -15.24 -0.51 -27.82
N PHE A 58 -15.53 -0.47 -26.52
CA PHE A 58 -16.40 -1.43 -25.83
C PHE A 58 -17.47 -0.68 -25.01
N ALA A 59 -18.65 -1.27 -24.88
CA ALA A 59 -19.79 -0.76 -24.12
C ALA A 59 -20.25 -1.76 -23.04
N CYS A 60 -20.52 -1.29 -21.82
CA CYS A 60 -21.10 -2.10 -20.74
C CYS A 60 -22.62 -1.91 -20.69
N ILE A 61 -23.39 -2.99 -20.58
CA ILE A 61 -24.86 -2.97 -20.46
C ILE A 61 -25.24 -3.70 -19.16
N GLY A 62 -25.94 -3.03 -18.22
CA GLY A 62 -26.39 -3.60 -16.93
C GLY A 62 -26.20 -2.67 -15.72
N LYS A 63 -26.61 -3.11 -14.51
CA LYS A 63 -26.35 -2.39 -13.25
C LYS A 63 -24.95 -2.76 -12.73
N CYS A 64 -24.02 -1.82 -12.78
CA CYS A 64 -22.66 -2.00 -12.26
C CYS A 64 -22.52 -1.31 -10.89
N THR A 65 -22.00 -2.01 -9.88
CA THR A 65 -21.68 -1.44 -8.55
C THR A 65 -20.37 -0.64 -8.64
N SER A 66 -20.41 0.66 -8.35
CA SER A 66 -19.21 1.53 -8.32
C SER A 66 -18.90 1.97 -6.89
N TYR A 67 -17.63 1.95 -6.48
CA TYR A 67 -17.13 2.58 -5.25
C TYR A 67 -16.06 3.63 -5.58
N VAL A 68 -15.79 4.54 -4.63
CA VAL A 68 -14.87 5.67 -4.80
C VAL A 68 -13.49 5.26 -4.29
N GLN A 69 -12.49 5.34 -5.17
CA GLN A 69 -11.07 5.16 -4.87
C GLN A 69 -10.37 6.52 -4.89
N VAL A 70 -9.39 6.74 -4.00
CA VAL A 70 -8.56 7.96 -3.95
C VAL A 70 -7.11 7.50 -4.04
N SER A 71 -6.39 7.89 -5.10
CA SER A 71 -4.98 7.52 -5.30
C SER A 71 -4.03 8.57 -4.73
N GLY A 72 -2.99 8.13 -4.01
CA GLY A 72 -2.03 8.97 -3.28
C GLY A 72 -1.04 9.81 -4.10
N SER A 73 -1.11 9.83 -5.44
CA SER A 73 -0.10 10.53 -6.27
C SER A 73 -0.58 11.80 -6.98
N LYS A 74 -1.88 12.13 -6.93
CA LYS A 74 -2.44 13.36 -7.51
C LYS A 74 -3.62 13.85 -6.69
N ILE A 75 -3.52 15.10 -6.23
CA ILE A 75 -4.63 15.82 -5.61
C ILE A 75 -5.84 15.79 -6.57
N TRP A 76 -6.92 15.12 -6.16
CA TRP A 76 -8.23 15.01 -6.81
C TRP A 76 -8.26 14.38 -8.23
N GLN A 77 -8.34 13.05 -8.32
CA GLN A 77 -9.02 12.37 -9.42
C GLN A 77 -10.00 11.32 -8.89
N MET A 78 -11.27 11.42 -9.30
CA MET A 78 -12.31 10.40 -9.04
C MET A 78 -12.16 9.24 -10.02
N GLU A 79 -12.06 8.01 -9.51
CA GLU A 79 -12.10 6.82 -10.35
C GLU A 79 -13.32 5.95 -9.97
N ARG A 80 -14.13 5.58 -10.98
CA ARG A 80 -15.13 4.50 -10.85
C ARG A 80 -14.49 3.22 -11.40
N THR A 81 -14.54 2.14 -10.64
CA THR A 81 -14.22 0.79 -11.11
C THR A 81 -15.50 0.05 -11.49
N CYS A 82 -15.45 -0.68 -12.60
CA CYS A 82 -16.51 -1.58 -13.05
C CYS A 82 -16.03 -3.02 -12.85
N ASN A 83 -16.76 -3.86 -12.12
CA ASN A 83 -16.37 -5.25 -11.85
C ASN A 83 -16.21 -6.11 -13.12
N CYS A 84 -16.83 -5.71 -14.25
CA CYS A 84 -16.77 -6.47 -15.50
C CYS A 84 -15.60 -6.12 -16.41
N CYS A 85 -15.05 -4.91 -16.34
CA CYS A 85 -13.82 -4.57 -17.06
C CYS A 85 -12.59 -4.40 -16.16
N GLN A 86 -12.77 -4.41 -14.83
CA GLN A 86 -11.73 -4.30 -13.80
C GLN A 86 -10.78 -3.09 -13.95
N GLU A 87 -11.17 -2.05 -14.70
CA GLU A 87 -10.36 -0.85 -14.94
C GLU A 87 -10.93 0.40 -14.21
N SER A 88 -10.04 1.32 -13.82
CA SER A 88 -10.33 2.54 -13.06
C SER A 88 -10.09 3.84 -13.88
N GLY A 89 -10.85 4.91 -13.61
CA GLY A 89 -10.54 6.30 -14.02
C GLY A 89 -11.36 6.99 -15.14
N GLU A 90 -11.25 8.33 -15.23
CA GLU A 90 -11.74 9.14 -16.36
C GLU A 90 -10.87 8.92 -17.61
N ARG A 91 -11.48 8.44 -18.70
CA ARG A 91 -10.73 8.10 -19.93
C ARG A 91 -10.55 9.32 -20.84
N GLU A 92 -9.42 10.02 -20.77
CA GLU A 92 -9.02 11.01 -21.78
C GLU A 92 -8.20 10.34 -22.90
N ALA A 93 -8.59 10.52 -24.18
CA ALA A 93 -7.74 10.16 -25.31
C ALA A 93 -7.69 11.26 -26.34
N THR A 94 -6.47 11.51 -26.82
CA THR A 94 -6.23 12.40 -27.95
C THR A 94 -6.33 11.63 -29.26
N VAL A 95 -7.32 11.98 -30.07
CA VAL A 95 -7.53 11.44 -31.41
C VAL A 95 -7.15 12.50 -32.43
N VAL A 96 -6.28 12.15 -33.38
CA VAL A 96 -5.91 13.05 -34.48
C VAL A 96 -6.91 12.89 -35.64
N LEU A 97 -7.57 13.98 -36.00
CA LEU A 97 -8.44 14.11 -37.16
C LEU A 97 -7.72 14.85 -38.30
N PHE A 98 -8.04 14.49 -39.53
CA PHE A 98 -7.53 15.15 -40.72
C PHE A 98 -8.58 16.11 -41.28
N CYS A 99 -8.22 17.38 -41.44
CA CYS A 99 -9.11 18.47 -41.82
C CYS A 99 -8.61 19.09 -43.12
N PRO A 100 -9.06 18.59 -44.28
CA PRO A 100 -8.51 18.95 -45.58
C PRO A 100 -8.78 20.42 -45.99
N ASP A 101 -9.81 21.04 -45.42
CA ASP A 101 -10.30 22.37 -45.80
C ASP A 101 -9.84 23.51 -44.86
N ALA A 102 -8.84 23.27 -43.99
CA ALA A 102 -8.30 24.28 -43.08
C ALA A 102 -7.57 25.40 -43.86
N GLN A 103 -7.95 26.66 -43.64
CA GLN A 103 -7.32 27.82 -44.30
C GLN A 103 -5.96 28.17 -43.66
N ASN A 104 -5.10 28.82 -44.45
CA ASN A 104 -3.68 29.04 -44.14
C ASN A 104 -3.47 29.68 -42.76
N GLU A 105 -2.59 29.03 -41.98
CA GLU A 105 -2.24 29.19 -40.55
C GLU A 105 -2.86 28.16 -39.58
N GLU A 106 -3.93 27.43 -39.94
CA GLU A 106 -4.40 26.29 -39.14
C GLU A 106 -3.78 24.94 -39.55
N LYS A 107 -3.45 24.08 -38.56
CA LYS A 107 -2.86 22.76 -38.80
C LYS A 107 -3.88 21.80 -39.45
N ARG A 108 -3.57 21.25 -40.63
CA ARG A 108 -4.37 20.22 -41.36
C ARG A 108 -4.64 18.93 -40.57
N PHE A 109 -3.93 18.71 -39.46
CA PHE A 109 -4.17 17.62 -38.53
C PHE A 109 -4.53 18.20 -37.16
N ARG A 110 -5.77 17.99 -36.74
CA ARG A 110 -6.32 18.52 -35.48
C ARG A 110 -6.30 17.42 -34.42
N LYS A 111 -5.70 17.70 -33.27
CA LYS A 111 -5.78 16.83 -32.09
C LYS A 111 -7.07 17.15 -31.35
N VAL A 112 -7.93 16.17 -31.19
CA VAL A 112 -9.19 16.29 -30.44
C VAL A 112 -9.08 15.39 -29.21
N SER A 113 -9.18 15.97 -28.02
CA SER A 113 -9.30 15.19 -26.79
C SER A 113 -10.75 14.75 -26.61
N THR A 114 -10.93 13.47 -26.30
CA THR A 114 -12.23 12.86 -26.04
C THR A 114 -12.25 12.40 -24.60
N LYS A 115 -13.32 12.74 -23.87
CA LYS A 115 -13.56 12.31 -22.50
C LYS A 115 -14.82 11.44 -22.46
N ALA A 116 -14.82 10.42 -21.62
CA ALA A 116 -16.02 9.64 -21.33
C ALA A 116 -16.71 10.24 -20.09
N PRO A 117 -18.04 10.45 -20.10
CA PRO A 117 -18.77 10.99 -18.96
C PRO A 117 -18.86 9.97 -17.84
N LEU A 118 -18.91 10.44 -16.58
CA LEU A 118 -18.96 9.62 -15.36
C LEU A 118 -20.12 8.60 -15.30
N GLN A 119 -21.14 8.79 -16.14
CA GLN A 119 -22.33 7.95 -16.22
C GLN A 119 -22.19 6.78 -17.20
N CYS A 120 -21.14 6.75 -18.04
CA CYS A 120 -20.89 5.72 -19.04
C CYS A 120 -19.38 5.47 -19.20
N MET A 121 -18.90 4.29 -18.76
CA MET A 121 -17.47 3.91 -18.82
C MET A 121 -16.98 3.54 -20.25
N CYS A 122 -17.74 3.92 -21.28
CA CYS A 122 -17.59 3.47 -22.65
C CYS A 122 -17.31 4.69 -23.54
N ARG A 123 -16.12 4.74 -24.17
CA ARG A 123 -15.80 5.82 -25.12
C ARG A 123 -16.62 5.68 -26.39
N PRO A 124 -17.06 6.77 -27.06
CA PRO A 124 -17.23 8.17 -26.64
C PRO A 124 -18.71 8.59 -26.70
N CYS A 125 -19.30 8.87 -25.53
CA CYS A 125 -20.53 9.63 -25.43
C CYS A 125 -20.22 11.05 -24.91
N GLY A 126 -19.87 11.97 -25.82
CA GLY A 126 -20.12 13.41 -25.69
C GLY A 126 -19.39 14.26 -24.63
N SER A 127 -18.41 15.07 -25.08
CA SER A 127 -18.33 16.49 -24.72
C SER A 127 -17.54 17.27 -25.78
N ILE A 128 -18.16 17.47 -26.95
CA ILE A 128 -17.92 18.65 -27.78
C ILE A 128 -19.30 19.31 -27.86
N GLU A 129 -19.36 20.59 -27.53
CA GLU A 129 -20.52 21.49 -27.46
C GLU A 129 -21.86 20.93 -27.99
N GLU A 130 -22.88 20.99 -27.14
CA GLU A 130 -24.28 20.59 -27.39
C GLU A 130 -24.74 20.92 -28.81
N SER A 131 -25.03 19.87 -29.63
CA SER A 131 -26.16 19.80 -30.59
C SER A 131 -26.00 18.84 -31.78
N SER A 132 -24.92 18.05 -31.95
CA SER A 132 -24.77 17.32 -33.24
C SER A 132 -24.11 15.93 -33.19
N ILE A 133 -24.75 14.92 -32.57
CA ILE A 133 -24.43 13.50 -32.82
C ILE A 133 -25.71 12.63 -32.85
N ILE A 134 -25.91 11.89 -33.94
CA ILE A 134 -26.96 10.87 -34.13
C ILE A 134 -26.31 9.48 -34.06
N PRO A 135 -26.74 8.55 -33.17
CA PRO A 135 -26.26 7.17 -33.14
C PRO A 135 -26.85 6.33 -34.29
N GLN A 136 -26.09 5.39 -34.86
CA GLN A 136 -26.61 4.34 -35.76
C GLN A 136 -25.97 2.97 -35.44
N GLU A 137 -26.78 1.91 -35.53
CA GLU A 137 -26.42 0.51 -35.26
C GLU A 137 -25.66 -0.20 -36.40
N ARG A 138 -24.84 -1.17 -35.97
CA ARG A 138 -24.18 -2.32 -36.65
C ARG A 138 -23.98 -2.28 -38.18
N SER A 139 -22.70 -2.33 -38.59
CA SER A 139 -22.28 -3.09 -39.77
C SER A 139 -20.90 -3.74 -39.59
N LYS A 140 -20.79 -4.98 -40.08
CA LYS A 140 -19.64 -5.88 -40.01
C LYS A 140 -18.53 -5.40 -40.97
N VAL A 141 -17.31 -5.17 -40.49
CA VAL A 141 -16.10 -5.09 -41.36
C VAL A 141 -14.87 -5.65 -40.63
N THR A 142 -14.15 -6.53 -41.33
CA THR A 142 -12.91 -7.24 -40.98
C THR A 142 -11.63 -6.40 -41.19
N SER A 143 -10.66 -6.53 -40.24
CA SER A 143 -9.16 -6.38 -40.27
C SER A 143 -8.49 -5.33 -41.19
N PRO A 144 -7.38 -4.61 -40.81
CA PRO A 144 -6.05 -5.24 -40.61
C PRO A 144 -5.05 -4.53 -39.63
N SER A 145 -3.96 -5.23 -39.30
CA SER A 145 -2.69 -4.70 -38.74
C SER A 145 -1.99 -3.71 -39.68
N PRO A 146 -1.17 -2.72 -39.20
CA PRO A 146 0.29 -2.83 -39.41
C PRO A 146 1.25 -2.00 -38.47
N THR A 147 2.47 -2.54 -38.33
CA THR A 147 3.85 -1.97 -38.26
C THR A 147 4.28 -0.65 -37.56
N SER A 148 5.40 -0.83 -36.85
CA SER A 148 6.55 0.04 -36.49
C SER A 148 6.86 1.32 -37.31
N VAL A 149 7.32 2.39 -36.62
CA VAL A 149 8.41 3.30 -37.04
C VAL A 149 9.13 3.91 -35.82
N ALA A 150 10.46 4.01 -35.90
CA ALA A 150 11.41 4.47 -34.89
C ALA A 150 11.88 5.93 -35.08
N GLY A 151 12.51 6.50 -34.04
CA GLY A 151 13.43 7.67 -34.07
C GLY A 151 12.77 9.04 -33.83
N ARG A 152 13.35 10.03 -33.15
CA ARG A 152 14.73 10.32 -32.70
C ARG A 152 14.69 11.33 -31.54
N ARG A 153 15.70 11.28 -30.68
CA ARG A 153 16.08 12.33 -29.70
C ARG A 153 16.68 13.55 -30.42
N GLY A 154 16.49 14.72 -29.82
CA GLY A 154 17.24 15.95 -30.11
C GLY A 154 17.40 16.78 -28.83
N SER A 155 18.65 16.91 -28.39
CA SER A 155 19.13 17.79 -27.32
C SER A 155 19.50 19.16 -27.87
N SER A 156 19.33 20.24 -27.10
CA SER A 156 20.26 21.38 -27.11
C SER A 156 20.03 22.34 -25.96
N SER A 157 21.10 22.59 -25.22
CA SER A 157 21.33 23.69 -24.29
C SER A 157 21.64 25.00 -25.02
N SER A 158 21.32 26.15 -24.40
CA SER A 158 22.19 27.33 -24.45
C SER A 158 21.79 28.38 -23.40
N ARG A 159 22.80 28.85 -22.66
CA ARG A 159 22.79 30.00 -21.74
C ARG A 159 22.96 31.31 -22.53
N THR A 160 22.39 32.40 -22.02
CA THR A 160 22.98 33.74 -22.06
C THR A 160 22.49 34.56 -20.86
N ALA A 161 23.41 35.27 -20.23
CA ALA A 161 23.21 36.18 -19.11
C ALA A 161 23.12 37.63 -19.61
N ASP A 162 22.44 38.52 -18.87
CA ASP A 162 22.91 39.91 -18.73
C ASP A 162 22.41 40.57 -17.43
N ASN A 163 23.22 41.51 -16.94
CA ASN A 163 23.25 42.14 -15.63
C ASN A 163 22.30 43.35 -15.46
N SER A 164 21.88 43.62 -14.23
CA SER A 164 21.90 44.99 -13.65
C SER A 164 21.80 44.99 -12.11
N LYS A 165 22.76 45.67 -11.49
CA LYS A 165 22.91 46.11 -10.07
C LYS A 165 22.01 47.34 -9.81
N GLU A 166 21.60 47.81 -8.62
CA GLU A 166 22.01 47.83 -7.19
C GLU A 166 20.88 48.62 -6.41
N PRO A 167 20.90 48.93 -5.09
CA PRO A 167 21.63 48.39 -3.93
C PRO A 167 20.72 48.03 -2.71
N LYS A 168 21.29 47.31 -1.73
CA LYS A 168 20.67 46.89 -0.45
C LYS A 168 20.92 47.91 0.68
N LYS A 169 19.98 48.00 1.64
CA LYS A 169 20.21 48.47 3.02
C LYS A 169 20.25 47.27 3.96
N GLU A 170 21.22 47.28 4.86
CA GLU A 170 21.51 46.26 5.89
C GLU A 170 20.60 46.42 7.11
N GLU A 171 20.08 45.30 7.63
CA GLU A 171 19.73 45.17 9.05
C GLU A 171 20.05 43.74 9.52
N LYS A 172 20.62 43.63 10.72
CA LYS A 172 21.34 42.48 11.28
C LYS A 172 20.40 41.33 11.67
N ALA A 173 20.76 40.09 11.32
CA ALA A 173 20.15 38.86 11.84
C ALA A 173 21.18 37.98 12.58
N SER A 174 20.77 37.50 13.76
CA SER A 174 21.43 36.49 14.60
C SER A 174 21.45 35.09 13.92
N PRO A 175 22.32 34.16 14.32
CA PRO A 175 22.57 32.95 13.54
C PRO A 175 21.40 31.95 13.65
N GLU A 176 20.71 31.74 12.53
CA GLU A 176 19.75 30.66 12.34
C GLU A 176 20.46 29.34 12.01
N ASP A 177 19.94 28.25 12.58
CA ASP A 177 20.27 26.86 12.27
C ASP A 177 20.20 26.57 10.75
N PRO A 178 21.03 25.65 10.22
CA PRO A 178 21.03 25.34 8.81
C PRO A 178 19.72 24.65 8.42
N LYS A 179 18.96 25.32 7.55
CA LYS A 179 17.70 24.86 6.94
C LYS A 179 17.80 23.41 6.51
N SER A 180 17.06 22.54 7.20
CA SER A 180 16.70 21.21 6.72
C SER A 180 15.73 21.35 5.55
N ASP A 181 15.86 20.47 4.58
CA ASP A 181 14.84 20.21 3.55
C ASP A 181 13.57 19.66 4.24
N ASP A 182 12.77 20.51 4.86
CA ASP A 182 11.47 20.16 5.40
C ASP A 182 10.39 20.44 4.35
N VAL A 183 9.77 19.35 3.88
CA VAL A 183 8.45 19.35 3.26
C VAL A 183 7.51 20.19 4.13
N GLU A 184 6.75 21.09 3.52
CA GLU A 184 5.83 22.05 4.18
C GLU A 184 5.08 21.38 5.35
N GLU A 185 5.33 21.88 6.56
CA GLU A 185 4.64 21.45 7.75
C GLU A 185 3.17 21.85 7.59
N ILE A 186 2.30 20.88 7.27
CA ILE A 186 0.86 21.13 7.14
C ILE A 186 0.38 21.73 8.46
N ASN A 187 0.03 23.02 8.46
CA ASN A 187 -0.54 23.69 9.61
C ASN A 187 -1.95 23.14 9.83
N TYR A 188 -2.07 22.08 10.63
CA TYR A 188 -3.33 21.39 10.87
C TYR A 188 -4.42 22.32 11.40
N LYS A 189 -4.06 23.39 12.14
CA LYS A 189 -5.05 24.39 12.57
C LYS A 189 -5.64 25.14 11.38
N GLU A 190 -4.83 25.52 10.39
CA GLU A 190 -5.32 26.15 9.16
C GLU A 190 -6.14 25.19 8.30
N MET A 191 -5.72 23.93 8.18
CA MET A 191 -6.50 22.91 7.47
C MET A 191 -7.92 22.78 8.07
N LEU A 192 -8.02 22.64 9.40
CA LEU A 192 -9.30 22.51 10.10
C LEU A 192 -10.17 23.77 10.07
N ASN A 193 -9.61 24.93 9.72
CA ASN A 193 -10.36 26.18 9.55
C ASN A 193 -11.16 26.22 8.23
N SER A 194 -10.90 25.31 7.30
CA SER A 194 -11.64 25.20 6.04
C SER A 194 -12.75 24.14 6.11
N LEU A 195 -13.81 24.29 5.31
CA LEU A 195 -14.87 23.27 5.21
C LEU A 195 -14.36 21.98 4.56
N GLU A 196 -13.46 22.11 3.59
CA GLU A 196 -12.78 21.00 2.92
C GLU A 196 -11.90 20.21 3.89
N GLY A 197 -11.08 20.91 4.67
CA GLY A 197 -10.24 20.29 5.68
C GLY A 197 -11.03 19.62 6.80
N ALA A 198 -12.21 20.14 7.19
CA ALA A 198 -13.09 19.48 8.16
C ALA A 198 -13.69 18.18 7.62
N ALA A 199 -14.10 18.16 6.34
CA ALA A 199 -14.57 16.94 5.68
C ALA A 199 -13.43 15.91 5.54
N PHE A 200 -12.26 16.37 5.08
CA PHE A 200 -11.04 15.56 4.97
C PHE A 200 -10.62 14.96 6.32
N GLN A 201 -10.59 15.76 7.40
CA GLN A 201 -10.27 15.27 8.76
C GLN A 201 -11.24 14.18 9.23
N SER A 202 -12.47 14.22 8.74
CA SER A 202 -13.51 13.25 9.06
C SER A 202 -13.51 12.02 8.14
N ARG A 203 -12.60 11.97 7.16
CA ARG A 203 -12.53 10.94 6.11
C ARG A 203 -13.80 10.90 5.27
N LEU A 204 -14.40 12.07 5.03
CA LEU A 204 -15.60 12.24 4.22
C LEU A 204 -15.28 13.05 2.95
N PRO A 205 -15.88 12.70 1.80
CA PRO A 205 -15.71 13.49 0.59
C PRO A 205 -16.35 14.87 0.76
N PHE A 206 -15.61 15.92 0.43
CA PHE A 206 -16.04 17.30 0.66
C PHE A 206 -17.28 17.71 -0.15
N ASP A 207 -17.41 17.22 -1.38
CA ASP A 207 -18.32 17.70 -2.42
C ASP A 207 -19.44 16.71 -2.79
N LYS A 208 -19.49 15.55 -2.14
CA LYS A 208 -20.52 14.52 -2.35
C LYS A 208 -20.89 13.80 -1.05
N MET A 209 -21.98 13.04 -1.10
CA MET A 209 -22.37 12.13 -0.03
C MET A 209 -21.59 10.82 -0.14
N SER A 210 -21.21 10.27 1.00
CA SER A 210 -20.79 8.89 1.19
C SER A 210 -21.98 7.93 1.06
N SER A 211 -21.70 6.64 0.91
CA SER A 211 -22.75 5.60 0.82
C SER A 211 -23.64 5.57 2.06
N LEU A 212 -23.07 5.75 3.25
CA LEU A 212 -23.81 5.77 4.51
C LEU A 212 -24.73 7.00 4.60
N GLU A 213 -24.25 8.16 4.20
CA GLU A 213 -25.09 9.36 4.15
C GLU A 213 -26.22 9.19 3.13
N ALA A 214 -25.95 8.62 1.96
CA ALA A 214 -26.97 8.39 0.94
C ALA A 214 -28.07 7.43 1.41
N GLU A 215 -27.74 6.48 2.29
CA GLU A 215 -28.70 5.58 2.93
C GLU A 215 -29.55 6.32 3.97
N CYS A 216 -28.94 7.09 4.88
CA CYS A 216 -29.66 7.80 5.95
C CYS A 216 -30.46 9.02 5.46
N PHE A 217 -30.11 9.57 4.31
CA PHE A 217 -30.73 10.77 3.72
C PHE A 217 -31.23 10.50 2.30
N SER A 218 -31.79 9.31 2.07
CA SER A 218 -32.30 8.88 0.77
C SER A 218 -33.44 9.76 0.23
N ASP A 219 -34.06 10.57 1.09
CA ASP A 219 -35.08 11.55 0.74
C ASP A 219 -34.53 12.81 0.05
N LEU A 220 -33.23 13.09 0.17
CA LEU A 220 -32.62 14.30 -0.39
C LEU A 220 -32.28 14.14 -1.88
N GLN A 221 -32.70 15.11 -2.71
CA GLN A 221 -32.40 15.17 -4.14
C GLN A 221 -32.00 16.58 -4.57
N GLY A 222 -31.20 16.69 -5.64
CA GLY A 222 -30.86 17.97 -6.28
C GLY A 222 -30.30 19.02 -5.30
N PRO A 223 -30.89 20.23 -5.22
CA PRO A 223 -30.39 21.31 -4.35
C PRO A 223 -30.30 20.96 -2.86
N SER A 224 -31.20 20.12 -2.34
CA SER A 224 -31.22 19.73 -0.92
C SER A 224 -30.02 18.84 -0.56
N ASN A 225 -29.51 18.07 -1.51
CA ASN A 225 -28.28 17.29 -1.35
C ASN A 225 -27.07 18.23 -1.20
N CYS A 226 -26.95 19.23 -2.08
CA CYS A 226 -25.89 20.24 -1.96
C CYS A 226 -25.97 21.01 -0.63
N ALA A 227 -27.17 21.34 -0.16
CA ALA A 227 -27.38 21.99 1.14
C ALA A 227 -26.93 21.09 2.31
N PHE A 228 -27.27 19.81 2.29
CA PHE A 228 -26.83 18.84 3.30
C PHE A 228 -25.31 18.77 3.41
N ILE A 229 -24.60 18.63 2.28
CA ILE A 229 -23.13 18.57 2.24
C ILE A 229 -22.51 19.83 2.89
N GLN A 230 -23.08 20.99 2.58
CA GLN A 230 -22.63 22.28 3.12
C GLN A 230 -22.92 22.43 4.62
N ILE A 231 -24.07 21.95 5.09
CA ILE A 231 -24.44 21.92 6.52
C ILE A 231 -23.52 20.96 7.28
N ARG A 232 -23.33 19.75 6.77
CA ARG A 232 -22.44 18.73 7.33
C ARG A 232 -21.03 19.25 7.52
N ASN A 233 -20.41 19.80 6.48
CA ASN A 233 -19.04 20.30 6.55
C ASN A 233 -18.89 21.45 7.57
N ARG A 234 -19.93 22.29 7.72
CA ARG A 234 -19.95 23.36 8.74
C ARG A 234 -20.05 22.80 10.16
N ILE A 235 -20.89 21.80 10.40
CA ILE A 235 -21.01 21.15 11.71
C ILE A 235 -19.67 20.48 12.09
N LEU A 236 -19.04 19.77 11.15
CA LEU A 236 -17.71 19.19 11.36
C LEU A 236 -16.67 20.26 11.73
N LYS A 237 -16.63 21.36 10.98
CA LYS A 237 -15.75 22.50 11.27
C LYS A 237 -16.02 23.08 12.67
N MET A 238 -17.29 23.20 13.07
CA MET A 238 -17.65 23.67 14.42
C MET A 238 -17.13 22.73 15.51
N TRP A 239 -17.21 21.41 15.31
CA TRP A 239 -16.68 20.42 16.25
C TRP A 239 -15.16 20.51 16.37
N PHE A 240 -14.43 20.56 15.26
CA PHE A 240 -12.97 20.62 15.28
C PHE A 240 -12.40 21.95 15.81
N ALA A 241 -13.21 23.02 15.84
CA ALA A 241 -12.81 24.27 16.46
C ALA A 241 -12.67 24.17 17.99
N ASP A 242 -13.47 23.32 18.66
CA ASP A 242 -13.37 23.05 20.09
C ASP A 242 -13.80 21.61 20.44
N PRO A 243 -12.99 20.58 20.12
CA PRO A 243 -13.35 19.19 20.35
C PRO A 243 -13.32 18.78 21.84
N LYS A 244 -12.98 19.72 22.74
CA LYS A 244 -12.98 19.49 24.19
C LYS A 244 -14.35 19.67 24.81
N LYS A 245 -15.33 20.22 24.09
CA LYS A 245 -16.69 20.44 24.56
C LYS A 245 -17.68 19.82 23.60
N GLN A 246 -18.78 19.30 24.14
CA GLN A 246 -19.86 18.78 23.31
C GLN A 246 -20.42 19.88 22.39
N LEU A 247 -20.52 19.59 21.09
CA LEU A 247 -21.25 20.40 20.13
C LEU A 247 -22.73 20.00 20.18
N THR A 248 -23.60 20.87 20.67
CA THR A 248 -25.05 20.61 20.80
C THR A 248 -25.83 20.94 19.51
N GLN A 249 -27.05 20.40 19.38
CA GLN A 249 -27.94 20.72 18.28
C GLN A 249 -28.31 22.21 18.27
N GLU A 250 -28.54 22.79 19.44
CA GLU A 250 -28.84 24.20 19.64
C GLU A 250 -27.71 25.09 19.12
N GLN A 251 -26.46 24.74 19.45
CA GLN A 251 -25.30 25.46 18.94
C GLN A 251 -25.15 25.31 17.43
N ALA A 252 -25.38 24.11 16.87
CA ALA A 252 -25.30 23.87 15.43
C ALA A 252 -26.33 24.69 14.65
N VAL A 253 -27.57 24.76 15.13
CA VAL A 253 -28.64 25.59 14.53
C VAL A 253 -28.32 27.08 14.67
N LYS A 254 -27.94 27.53 15.88
CA LYS A 254 -27.67 28.96 16.16
C LYS A 254 -26.48 29.53 15.39
N LYS A 255 -25.43 28.72 15.19
CA LYS A 255 -24.20 29.15 14.50
C LYS A 255 -24.25 28.93 12.98
N MET A 256 -25.32 28.36 12.44
CA MET A 256 -25.45 28.16 11.00
C MET A 256 -25.72 29.49 10.30
N GLU A 257 -25.02 29.76 9.20
CA GLU A 257 -25.14 31.00 8.43
C GLU A 257 -26.10 30.86 7.25
N PRO A 258 -26.78 31.94 6.80
CA PRO A 258 -27.55 31.95 5.55
C PRO A 258 -26.71 31.55 4.32
N PRO A 259 -27.30 30.86 3.32
CA PRO A 259 -28.70 30.38 3.26
C PRO A 259 -28.94 29.06 4.00
N TYR A 260 -27.92 28.46 4.62
CA TYR A 260 -27.97 27.10 5.18
C TYR A 260 -28.73 27.01 6.51
N ASN A 261 -29.00 28.14 7.15
CA ASN A 261 -29.87 28.24 8.32
C ASN A 261 -31.38 28.19 8.01
N GLY A 262 -31.76 28.19 6.73
CA GLY A 262 -33.17 28.20 6.28
C GLY A 262 -33.95 26.93 6.58
N ASP A 263 -33.28 25.80 6.83
CA ASP A 263 -33.91 24.53 7.23
C ASP A 263 -33.29 23.98 8.52
N PRO A 264 -33.79 24.42 9.70
CA PRO A 264 -33.31 23.91 10.99
C PRO A 264 -33.52 22.41 11.18
N ALA A 265 -34.53 21.81 10.54
CA ALA A 265 -34.78 20.38 10.67
C ALA A 265 -33.67 19.58 9.97
N LEU A 266 -33.21 20.01 8.80
CA LEU A 266 -32.06 19.41 8.12
C LEU A 266 -30.77 19.55 8.93
N ILE A 267 -30.54 20.69 9.58
CA ILE A 267 -29.38 20.89 10.48
C ILE A 267 -29.41 19.90 11.64
N MET A 268 -30.56 19.79 12.33
CA MET A 268 -30.72 18.87 13.45
C MET A 268 -30.56 17.41 13.02
N ARG A 269 -31.13 17.01 11.87
CA ARG A 269 -30.94 15.65 11.30
C ARG A 269 -29.47 15.37 11.00
N THR A 270 -28.78 16.34 10.39
CA THR A 270 -27.35 16.23 10.06
C THR A 270 -26.48 16.12 11.30
N HIS A 271 -26.74 16.95 12.31
CA HIS A 271 -26.06 16.88 13.61
C HIS A 271 -26.26 15.50 14.26
N ALA A 272 -27.52 15.05 14.36
CA ALA A 272 -27.85 13.76 14.96
C ALA A 272 -27.15 12.59 14.23
N PHE A 273 -27.11 12.63 12.89
CA PHE A 273 -26.36 11.65 12.10
C PHE A 273 -24.86 11.66 12.43
N LEU A 274 -24.24 12.85 12.47
CA LEU A 274 -22.80 12.99 12.74
C LEU A 274 -22.44 12.54 14.16
N GLU A 275 -23.28 12.83 15.15
CA GLU A 275 -23.11 12.41 16.53
C GLU A 275 -23.31 10.88 16.67
N ARG A 276 -24.37 10.34 16.07
CA ARG A 276 -24.69 8.89 16.08
C ARG A 276 -23.54 8.05 15.54
N HIS A 277 -22.93 8.47 14.44
CA HIS A 277 -21.87 7.72 13.76
C HIS A 277 -20.45 8.12 14.20
N GLY A 278 -20.32 8.96 15.24
CA GLY A 278 -19.02 9.31 15.83
C GLY A 278 -18.13 10.18 14.94
N PHE A 279 -18.71 11.05 14.12
CA PHE A 279 -17.98 12.09 13.39
C PHE A 279 -17.76 13.35 14.23
N ILE A 280 -18.67 13.63 15.18
CA ILE A 280 -18.57 14.67 16.20
C ILE A 280 -18.86 14.07 17.58
N ASN A 281 -18.60 14.80 18.66
CA ASN A 281 -18.96 14.41 20.03
C ASN A 281 -18.46 13.00 20.40
N TYR A 282 -17.23 12.68 19.98
CA TYR A 282 -16.55 11.42 20.30
C TYR A 282 -15.30 11.66 21.15
N GLY A 283 -14.79 10.61 21.79
CA GLY A 283 -13.59 10.67 22.61
C GLY A 283 -13.86 11.23 24.01
N ILE A 284 -13.03 12.17 24.45
CA ILE A 284 -13.09 12.79 25.79
C ILE A 284 -13.44 14.27 25.65
N TYR A 285 -14.66 14.63 26.04
CA TYR A 285 -15.13 16.01 25.99
C TYR A 285 -16.00 16.33 27.20
N GLU A 286 -16.03 17.60 27.58
CA GLU A 286 -16.95 18.16 28.55
C GLU A 286 -18.38 18.08 27.98
N ARG A 287 -19.20 17.26 28.63
CA ARG A 287 -20.61 17.10 28.28
C ARG A 287 -21.41 18.24 28.90
N VAL A 288 -22.20 18.92 28.08
CA VAL A 288 -23.04 20.04 28.53
C VAL A 288 -24.50 19.64 28.71
N THR A 289 -24.97 18.62 27.97
CA THR A 289 -26.33 18.08 28.14
C THR A 289 -26.31 16.79 28.99
N PRO A 290 -27.26 16.59 29.91
CA PRO A 290 -27.30 15.37 30.70
C PRO A 290 -27.48 14.14 29.80
N ILE A 291 -26.95 12.98 30.23
CA ILE A 291 -27.16 11.71 29.51
C ILE A 291 -28.68 11.48 29.41
N PRO A 292 -29.22 11.18 28.21
CA PRO A 292 -30.64 10.98 28.02
C PRO A 292 -31.21 9.94 29.00
N SER A 293 -32.30 10.29 29.67
CA SER A 293 -33.05 9.33 30.49
C SER A 293 -33.83 8.37 29.59
N PRO A 294 -34.00 7.09 29.97
CA PRO A 294 -34.84 6.19 29.20
C PRO A 294 -36.29 6.70 29.17
N PRO A 295 -37.07 6.41 28.10
CA PRO A 295 -38.49 6.77 28.04
C PRO A 295 -39.25 6.25 29.27
N LYS A 296 -40.29 6.97 29.71
CA LYS A 296 -41.10 6.58 30.88
C LYS A 296 -41.55 5.11 30.76
N GLY A 297 -41.23 4.31 31.77
CA GLY A 297 -41.58 2.88 31.83
C GLY A 297 -40.66 1.93 31.05
N LYS A 298 -39.61 2.43 30.37
CA LYS A 298 -38.59 1.60 29.72
C LYS A 298 -37.28 1.62 30.53
N GLN A 299 -36.54 0.50 30.48
CA GLN A 299 -35.19 0.42 31.02
C GLN A 299 -34.16 0.85 29.97
N ARG A 300 -32.93 1.17 30.41
CA ARG A 300 -31.82 1.42 29.49
C ARG A 300 -31.44 0.11 28.80
N PRO A 301 -31.19 0.10 27.49
CA PRO A 301 -30.64 -1.07 26.82
C PRO A 301 -29.28 -1.42 27.45
N LYS A 302 -29.06 -2.71 27.70
CA LYS A 302 -27.88 -3.24 28.37
C LYS A 302 -26.94 -3.91 27.38
N ILE A 303 -25.75 -3.36 27.22
CA ILE A 303 -24.71 -3.88 26.33
C ILE A 303 -23.56 -4.47 27.16
N ILE A 304 -23.16 -5.69 26.83
CA ILE A 304 -21.94 -6.31 27.35
C ILE A 304 -20.84 -6.17 26.29
N ILE A 305 -19.74 -5.50 26.64
CA ILE A 305 -18.57 -5.35 25.78
C ILE A 305 -17.46 -6.29 26.27
N ILE A 306 -16.89 -7.08 25.38
CA ILE A 306 -15.81 -8.01 25.69
C ILE A 306 -14.50 -7.41 25.21
N GLY A 307 -13.63 -7.03 26.15
CA GLY A 307 -12.34 -6.40 25.94
C GLY A 307 -12.36 -4.89 26.17
N ALA A 308 -11.46 -4.40 27.03
CA ALA A 308 -11.22 -2.97 27.28
C ALA A 308 -10.01 -2.45 26.47
N GLY A 309 -9.85 -2.94 25.23
CA GLY A 309 -9.00 -2.30 24.23
C GLY A 309 -9.63 -1.01 23.70
N VAL A 310 -8.91 -0.26 22.85
CA VAL A 310 -9.41 1.03 22.34
C VAL A 310 -10.72 0.91 21.58
N SER A 311 -10.96 -0.18 20.85
CA SER A 311 -12.26 -0.44 20.20
C SER A 311 -13.41 -0.58 21.19
N GLY A 312 -13.22 -1.40 22.24
CA GLY A 312 -14.23 -1.59 23.27
C GLY A 312 -14.50 -0.33 24.09
N LEU A 313 -13.44 0.41 24.45
CA LEU A 313 -13.56 1.67 25.20
C LEU A 313 -14.23 2.79 24.39
N ALA A 314 -13.89 2.92 23.11
CA ALA A 314 -14.55 3.88 22.21
C ALA A 314 -16.04 3.59 22.08
N ALA A 315 -16.39 2.31 21.89
CA ALA A 315 -17.79 1.89 21.83
C ALA A 315 -18.52 2.14 23.15
N ALA A 316 -17.89 1.79 24.28
CA ALA A 316 -18.47 1.96 25.61
C ALA A 316 -18.81 3.43 25.90
N ARG A 317 -17.88 4.35 25.63
CA ARG A 317 -18.11 5.79 25.82
C ARG A 317 -19.24 6.31 24.94
N GLN A 318 -19.29 5.93 23.65
CA GLN A 318 -20.36 6.36 22.76
C GLN A 318 -21.72 5.79 23.18
N LEU A 319 -21.80 4.52 23.55
CA LEU A 319 -23.06 3.89 23.98
C LEU A 319 -23.56 4.48 25.30
N GLN A 320 -22.67 4.73 26.26
CA GLN A 320 -23.02 5.44 27.50
C GLN A 320 -23.50 6.88 27.20
N SER A 321 -22.83 7.58 26.29
CA SER A 321 -23.23 8.90 25.78
C SER A 321 -24.65 8.90 25.20
N PHE A 322 -25.03 7.84 24.50
CA PHE A 322 -26.37 7.67 23.93
C PHE A 322 -27.43 7.23 24.96
N GLY A 323 -27.03 6.90 26.20
CA GLY A 323 -27.94 6.53 27.28
C GLY A 323 -28.12 5.02 27.48
N CYS A 324 -27.22 4.19 26.96
CA CYS A 324 -27.21 2.77 27.25
C CYS A 324 -26.57 2.45 28.61
N GLU A 325 -26.95 1.32 29.20
CA GLU A 325 -26.20 0.68 30.29
C GLU A 325 -25.10 -0.19 29.67
N VAL A 326 -23.83 0.07 30.01
CA VAL A 326 -22.68 -0.62 29.43
C VAL A 326 -21.84 -1.23 30.53
N VAL A 327 -21.47 -2.50 30.36
CA VAL A 327 -20.44 -3.17 31.17
C VAL A 327 -19.34 -3.70 30.26
N VAL A 328 -18.09 -3.42 30.59
CA VAL A 328 -16.92 -3.91 29.84
C VAL A 328 -16.23 -5.01 30.64
N LEU A 329 -16.00 -6.17 30.03
CA LEU A 329 -15.31 -7.31 30.65
C LEU A 329 -13.91 -7.42 30.07
N GLU A 330 -12.88 -7.27 30.90
CA GLU A 330 -11.47 -7.30 30.48
C GLU A 330 -10.73 -8.40 31.23
N GLY A 331 -10.12 -9.31 30.48
CA GLY A 331 -9.41 -10.46 31.06
C GLY A 331 -8.14 -10.08 31.81
N ARG A 332 -7.49 -8.97 31.43
CA ARG A 332 -6.30 -8.43 32.08
C ARG A 332 -6.64 -7.58 33.31
N ASP A 333 -5.62 -7.30 34.10
CA ASP A 333 -5.65 -6.37 35.23
C ASP A 333 -5.52 -4.89 34.82
N ARG A 334 -5.59 -4.59 33.52
CA ARG A 334 -5.45 -3.26 32.95
C ARG A 334 -6.30 -3.07 31.69
N VAL A 335 -6.60 -1.83 31.36
CA VAL A 335 -7.18 -1.43 30.08
C VAL A 335 -6.12 -1.33 28.97
N GLY A 336 -6.57 -1.06 27.74
CA GLY A 336 -5.73 -0.75 26.58
C GLY A 336 -5.39 -1.94 25.69
N GLY A 337 -5.51 -3.18 26.19
CA GLY A 337 -5.25 -4.38 25.41
C GLY A 337 -3.83 -4.39 24.83
N ARG A 338 -3.71 -4.21 23.51
CA ARG A 338 -2.45 -4.13 22.77
C ARG A 338 -1.75 -2.76 22.81
N ILE A 339 -2.34 -1.77 23.48
CA ILE A 339 -1.65 -0.54 23.86
C ILE A 339 -1.12 -0.71 25.27
N VAL A 340 0.20 -0.84 25.40
CA VAL A 340 0.86 -1.18 26.67
C VAL A 340 2.10 -0.32 26.82
N THR A 341 2.13 0.45 27.89
CA THR A 341 3.27 1.29 28.24
C THR A 341 3.92 0.75 29.50
N TYR A 342 5.20 0.39 29.42
CA TYR A 342 6.05 0.15 30.57
C TYR A 342 6.40 1.48 31.24
N ARG A 343 6.26 1.53 32.57
CA ARG A 343 6.61 2.70 33.39
C ARG A 343 7.34 2.24 34.65
N LYS A 344 8.59 2.69 34.84
CA LYS A 344 9.35 2.46 36.08
C LYS A 344 10.36 3.60 36.28
N GLY A 345 10.20 4.33 37.38
CA GLY A 345 11.01 5.53 37.64
C GLY A 345 10.92 6.52 36.47
N PRO A 346 12.04 6.98 35.89
CA PRO A 346 12.04 7.90 34.75
C PRO A 346 11.75 7.22 33.40
N TYR A 347 11.73 5.88 33.34
CA TYR A 347 11.62 5.15 32.08
C TYR A 347 10.15 4.99 31.67
N VAL A 348 9.88 5.37 30.43
CA VAL A 348 8.61 5.16 29.72
C VAL A 348 8.94 4.50 28.38
N ALA A 349 8.27 3.39 28.06
CA ALA A 349 8.43 2.70 26.79
C ALA A 349 7.17 1.95 26.38
N ASP A 350 6.74 2.07 25.12
CA ASP A 350 5.58 1.36 24.61
C ASP A 350 5.94 -0.03 24.07
N LEU A 351 5.43 -1.05 24.75
CA LEU A 351 5.57 -2.47 24.37
C LEU A 351 4.65 -2.84 23.20
N GLY A 352 3.55 -2.11 23.05
CA GLY A 352 2.54 -2.28 22.01
C GLY A 352 2.57 -1.19 20.94
N ALA A 353 1.42 -0.58 20.64
CA ALA A 353 1.38 0.58 19.75
C ALA A 353 2.22 1.74 20.30
N MET A 354 3.02 2.38 19.43
CA MET A 354 3.86 3.54 19.80
C MET A 354 3.81 4.69 18.78
N VAL A 355 3.30 4.44 17.57
CA VAL A 355 3.30 5.39 16.45
C VAL A 355 1.88 5.83 16.11
N VAL A 356 1.71 7.13 15.88
CA VAL A 356 0.56 7.76 15.21
C VAL A 356 0.97 8.03 13.77
N THR A 357 0.35 7.33 12.83
CA THR A 357 0.64 7.42 11.38
C THR A 357 -0.11 8.60 10.77
N GLY A 358 0.53 9.76 10.66
CA GLY A 358 -0.08 10.98 10.12
C GLY A 358 -1.20 11.55 11.02
N LEU A 359 -1.48 12.84 10.86
CA LEU A 359 -2.58 13.51 11.60
C LEU A 359 -3.72 13.95 10.69
N GLY A 360 -3.46 14.14 9.39
CA GLY A 360 -4.48 14.54 8.43
C GLY A 360 -5.42 13.38 8.12
N GLY A 361 -6.69 13.54 8.51
CA GLY A 361 -7.69 12.46 8.40
C GLY A 361 -7.69 11.49 9.59
N ASN A 362 -6.74 11.59 10.54
CA ASN A 362 -6.63 10.65 11.65
C ASN A 362 -7.52 11.07 12.85
N PRO A 363 -8.43 10.21 13.37
CA PRO A 363 -9.24 10.55 14.55
C PRO A 363 -8.41 10.71 15.84
N VAL A 364 -7.19 10.16 15.89
CA VAL A 364 -6.26 10.35 17.02
C VAL A 364 -5.84 11.81 17.15
N THR A 365 -5.88 12.60 16.08
CA THR A 365 -5.64 14.06 16.13
C THR A 365 -6.61 14.77 17.06
N THR A 366 -7.88 14.37 17.05
CA THR A 366 -8.89 14.91 17.97
C THR A 366 -8.61 14.47 19.40
N LEU A 367 -8.29 13.18 19.59
CA LEU A 367 -7.91 12.66 20.91
C LEU A 367 -6.67 13.38 21.48
N SER A 368 -5.67 13.66 20.66
CA SER A 368 -4.46 14.36 21.12
C SER A 368 -4.73 15.77 21.62
N VAL A 369 -5.69 16.47 21.01
CA VAL A 369 -6.15 17.79 21.48
C VAL A 369 -6.93 17.65 22.79
N GLN A 370 -7.79 16.63 22.91
CA GLN A 370 -8.62 16.40 24.10
C GLN A 370 -7.81 16.09 25.36
N MET A 371 -6.77 15.26 25.25
CA MET A 371 -5.99 14.76 26.41
C MET A 371 -4.56 15.33 26.52
N ASN A 372 -4.19 16.28 25.66
CA ASN A 372 -2.84 16.88 25.61
C ASN A 372 -1.72 15.84 25.44
N MET A 373 -1.81 14.99 24.42
CA MET A 373 -0.79 13.98 24.12
C MET A 373 0.54 14.62 23.72
N GLU A 374 1.67 14.07 24.20
CA GLU A 374 3.01 14.55 23.84
C GLU A 374 3.49 13.90 22.52
N LEU A 375 2.91 14.35 21.40
CA LEU A 375 3.27 13.85 20.08
C LEU A 375 4.60 14.45 19.60
N HIS A 376 5.50 13.61 19.11
CA HIS A 376 6.80 14.03 18.59
C HIS A 376 7.07 13.43 17.22
N LYS A 377 7.47 14.26 16.24
CA LYS A 377 7.82 13.85 14.88
C LYS A 377 8.97 12.83 14.92
N ILE A 378 8.80 11.74 14.16
CA ILE A 378 9.86 10.75 13.94
C ILE A 378 10.68 11.22 12.73
N LYS A 379 11.97 11.52 12.95
CA LYS A 379 12.90 11.82 11.86
C LYS A 379 13.22 10.54 11.10
N GLN A 380 13.02 10.54 9.78
CA GLN A 380 13.13 9.35 8.93
C GLN A 380 14.56 8.91 8.63
N LYS A 381 15.57 9.74 8.94
CA LYS A 381 16.98 9.38 8.72
C LYS A 381 17.33 8.15 9.57
N CYS A 382 17.65 7.04 8.89
CA CYS A 382 17.97 5.76 9.49
C CYS A 382 19.31 5.23 8.95
N PRO A 383 20.45 5.53 9.58
CA PRO A 383 21.72 4.93 9.17
C PRO A 383 21.68 3.41 9.39
N LEU A 384 22.18 2.65 8.41
CA LEU A 384 22.33 1.20 8.50
C LEU A 384 23.75 0.82 8.91
N TYR A 385 23.87 -0.16 9.78
CA TYR A 385 25.14 -0.73 10.23
C TYR A 385 25.20 -2.22 9.88
N GLU A 386 26.30 -2.65 9.29
CA GLU A 386 26.56 -4.07 9.01
C GLU A 386 26.83 -4.84 10.30
N ALA A 387 26.80 -6.18 10.23
CA ALA A 387 27.08 -7.04 11.38
C ALA A 387 28.47 -6.82 12.02
N ASN A 388 29.43 -6.26 11.27
CA ASN A 388 30.75 -5.87 11.78
C ASN A 388 30.75 -4.52 12.53
N GLY A 389 29.63 -3.81 12.59
CA GLY A 389 29.48 -2.50 13.23
C GLY A 389 29.78 -1.30 12.32
N ASN A 390 30.27 -1.52 11.10
CA ASN A 390 30.56 -0.43 10.17
C ASN A 390 29.27 0.09 9.53
N GLN A 391 29.18 1.42 9.39
CA GLN A 391 28.06 2.04 8.70
C GLN A 391 28.07 1.70 7.19
N VAL A 392 26.91 1.37 6.65
CA VAL A 392 26.72 1.18 5.20
C VAL A 392 27.00 2.52 4.50
N PRO A 393 27.87 2.54 3.47
CA PRO A 393 28.13 3.76 2.71
C PRO A 393 26.85 4.30 2.07
N LYS A 394 26.62 5.61 2.15
CA LYS A 394 25.40 6.27 1.66
C LYS A 394 25.00 5.88 0.23
N HIS A 395 25.96 5.80 -0.69
CA HIS A 395 25.67 5.40 -2.08
C HIS A 395 25.15 3.95 -2.22
N LYS A 396 25.53 3.06 -1.30
CA LYS A 396 25.04 1.66 -1.27
C LYS A 396 23.64 1.61 -0.68
N ASP A 397 23.41 2.33 0.40
CA ASP A 397 22.10 2.48 1.04
C ASP A 397 21.06 2.95 -0.01
N GLU A 398 21.30 4.09 -0.66
CA GLU A 398 20.43 4.65 -1.70
C GLU A 398 20.30 3.76 -2.96
N MET A 399 21.34 3.00 -3.31
CA MET A 399 21.27 2.08 -4.45
C MET A 399 20.36 0.89 -4.15
N VAL A 400 20.52 0.28 -2.97
CA VAL A 400 19.76 -0.90 -2.58
C VAL A 400 18.31 -0.54 -2.25
N GLU A 401 18.08 0.60 -1.61
CA GLU A 401 16.73 1.11 -1.35
C GLU A 401 15.96 1.35 -2.67
N ARG A 402 16.60 1.99 -3.66
CA ARG A 402 15.99 2.16 -4.99
C ARG A 402 15.68 0.84 -5.66
N GLU A 403 16.55 -0.15 -5.53
CA GLU A 403 16.28 -1.47 -6.10
C GLU A 403 15.18 -2.23 -5.36
N PHE A 404 15.10 -2.09 -4.03
CA PHE A 404 13.98 -2.61 -3.23
C PHE A 404 12.63 -2.05 -3.73
N ASN A 405 12.53 -0.73 -3.91
CA ASN A 405 11.30 -0.11 -4.43
C ASN A 405 10.97 -0.58 -5.87
N ARG A 406 11.99 -0.70 -6.73
CA ARG A 406 11.81 -1.25 -8.09
C ARG A 406 11.33 -2.70 -8.09
N LEU A 407 11.74 -3.50 -7.11
CA LEU A 407 11.27 -4.88 -6.95
C LEU A 407 9.79 -4.90 -6.54
N LEU A 408 9.36 -4.01 -5.64
CA LEU A 408 7.95 -3.87 -5.28
C LEU A 408 7.09 -3.43 -6.48
N ASP A 409 7.53 -2.40 -7.22
CA ASP A 409 6.85 -1.96 -8.46
C ASP A 409 6.72 -3.11 -9.47
N ALA A 410 7.77 -3.92 -9.61
CA ALA A 410 7.74 -5.09 -10.47
C ALA A 410 6.72 -6.12 -9.98
N THR A 411 6.63 -6.40 -8.67
CA THR A 411 5.61 -7.32 -8.14
C THR A 411 4.19 -6.79 -8.35
N SER A 412 3.97 -5.49 -8.22
CA SER A 412 2.68 -4.87 -8.54
C SER A 412 2.36 -4.98 -10.03
N TYR A 413 3.34 -4.79 -10.92
CA TYR A 413 3.19 -5.06 -12.35
C TYR A 413 2.82 -6.52 -12.64
N LEU A 414 3.49 -7.49 -12.00
CA LEU A 414 3.15 -8.91 -12.13
C LEU A 414 1.70 -9.18 -11.71
N SER A 415 1.27 -8.61 -10.59
CA SER A 415 -0.09 -8.77 -10.04
C SER A 415 -1.17 -8.16 -10.93
N HIS A 416 -1.00 -6.89 -11.34
CA HIS A 416 -2.07 -6.10 -11.95
C HIS A 416 -2.05 -6.09 -13.48
N GLN A 417 -0.87 -6.25 -14.10
CA GLN A 417 -0.73 -6.14 -15.57
C GLN A 417 -0.60 -7.52 -16.22
N VAL A 418 0.00 -8.49 -15.53
CA VAL A 418 0.17 -9.87 -16.02
C VAL A 418 -0.88 -10.82 -15.42
N ASP A 419 -1.62 -10.37 -14.40
CA ASP A 419 -2.56 -11.17 -13.61
C ASP A 419 -1.92 -12.44 -13.01
N PHE A 420 -0.65 -12.32 -12.59
CA PHE A 420 0.13 -13.43 -12.05
C PHE A 420 -0.15 -13.63 -10.55
N ASN A 421 -1.42 -13.88 -10.23
CA ASN A 421 -1.93 -14.00 -8.86
C ASN A 421 -2.08 -15.45 -8.38
N TYR A 422 -1.96 -16.42 -9.30
CA TYR A 422 -2.08 -17.85 -9.03
C TYR A 422 -0.96 -18.63 -9.73
N TYR A 423 -0.45 -19.67 -9.06
CA TYR A 423 0.49 -20.63 -9.61
C TYR A 423 0.11 -22.04 -9.16
N ASN A 424 -0.14 -22.95 -10.10
CA ASN A 424 -0.66 -24.30 -9.83
C ASN A 424 -1.88 -24.31 -8.88
N ASP A 425 -2.88 -23.48 -9.18
CA ASP A 425 -4.11 -23.29 -8.38
C ASP A 425 -3.91 -22.79 -6.95
N THR A 426 -2.68 -22.38 -6.59
CA THR A 426 -2.38 -21.76 -5.30
C THR A 426 -2.21 -20.25 -5.46
N PRO A 427 -2.83 -19.42 -4.59
CA PRO A 427 -2.62 -17.98 -4.64
C PRO A 427 -1.15 -17.65 -4.34
N VAL A 428 -0.60 -16.67 -5.05
CA VAL A 428 0.81 -16.26 -4.95
C VAL A 428 1.02 -15.31 -3.78
N SER A 429 2.11 -15.50 -3.04
CA SER A 429 2.53 -14.57 -2.00
C SER A 429 3.47 -13.47 -2.52
N LEU A 430 3.52 -12.35 -1.81
CA LEU A 430 4.48 -11.28 -2.09
C LEU A 430 5.92 -11.79 -2.05
N GLY A 431 6.26 -12.65 -1.07
CA GLY A 431 7.58 -13.26 -0.95
C GLY A 431 7.96 -14.11 -2.16
N GLN A 432 7.03 -14.93 -2.69
CA GLN A 432 7.25 -15.71 -3.90
C GLN A 432 7.47 -14.81 -5.13
N ALA A 433 6.64 -13.78 -5.29
CA ALA A 433 6.76 -12.83 -6.39
C ALA A 433 8.12 -12.11 -6.38
N LEU A 434 8.55 -11.60 -5.23
CA LEU A 434 9.86 -10.97 -5.06
C LEU A 434 11.00 -11.91 -5.43
N GLU A 435 10.95 -13.17 -4.98
CA GLU A 435 11.97 -14.16 -5.30
C GLU A 435 12.04 -14.44 -6.82
N TRP A 436 10.88 -14.57 -7.47
CA TRP A 436 10.81 -14.80 -8.91
C TRP A 436 11.31 -13.59 -9.70
N VAL A 437 10.96 -12.36 -9.32
CA VAL A 437 11.47 -11.14 -9.95
C VAL A 437 12.99 -11.07 -9.81
N ILE A 438 13.55 -11.34 -8.62
CA ILE A 438 15.01 -11.37 -8.41
C ILE A 438 15.68 -12.42 -9.32
N LYS A 439 15.11 -13.63 -9.41
CA LYS A 439 15.62 -14.69 -10.32
C LYS A 439 15.57 -14.26 -11.79
N LEU A 440 14.53 -13.54 -12.21
CA LEU A 440 14.44 -12.99 -13.56
C LEU A 440 15.52 -11.92 -13.83
N GLN A 441 15.82 -11.05 -12.86
CA GLN A 441 16.91 -10.06 -12.99
C GLN A 441 18.28 -10.75 -13.07
N GLN A 442 18.53 -11.76 -12.24
CA GLN A 442 19.75 -12.57 -12.31
C GLN A 442 19.90 -13.28 -13.66
N LYS A 443 18.80 -13.84 -14.19
CA LYS A 443 18.76 -14.44 -15.53
C LYS A 443 19.09 -13.40 -16.61
N ASN A 444 18.56 -12.19 -16.52
CA ASN A 444 18.82 -11.10 -17.46
C ASN A 444 20.31 -10.70 -17.47
N VAL A 445 20.96 -10.61 -16.31
CA VAL A 445 22.41 -10.35 -16.23
C VAL A 445 23.21 -11.44 -16.94
N LYS A 446 22.91 -12.72 -16.67
CA LYS A 446 23.56 -13.85 -17.37
C LYS A 446 23.31 -13.81 -18.88
N HIS A 447 22.11 -13.43 -19.31
CA HIS A 447 21.78 -13.31 -20.73
C HIS A 447 22.64 -12.24 -21.43
N LYS A 448 22.80 -11.06 -20.80
CA LYS A 448 23.67 -9.99 -21.32
C LYS A 448 25.13 -10.43 -21.42
N GLN A 449 25.64 -11.16 -20.42
CA GLN A 449 26.99 -11.74 -20.45
C GLN A 449 27.16 -12.72 -21.62
N ILE A 450 26.20 -13.62 -21.81
CA ILE A 450 26.23 -14.58 -22.93
C ILE A 450 26.18 -13.84 -24.27
N GLN A 451 25.32 -12.82 -24.43
CA GLN A 451 25.26 -12.01 -25.64
C GLN A 451 26.59 -11.29 -25.92
N HIS A 452 27.23 -10.75 -24.88
CA HIS A 452 28.52 -10.08 -24.97
C HIS A 452 29.64 -11.05 -25.42
N LEU A 453 29.74 -12.21 -24.78
CA LEU A 453 30.74 -13.24 -25.15
C LEU A 453 30.49 -13.80 -26.56
N LYS A 454 29.23 -13.96 -26.96
CA LYS A 454 28.89 -14.34 -28.34
C LYS A 454 29.35 -13.30 -29.35
N ALA A 455 29.21 -12.01 -29.05
CA ALA A 455 29.67 -10.93 -29.93
C ALA A 455 31.20 -10.95 -30.08
N LEU A 456 31.94 -11.15 -28.98
CA LEU A 456 33.40 -11.32 -29.01
C LEU A 456 33.80 -12.54 -29.86
N THR A 457 33.21 -13.70 -29.58
CA THR A 457 33.50 -14.94 -30.31
C THR A 457 33.21 -14.80 -31.81
N THR A 458 32.09 -14.17 -32.18
CA THR A 458 31.72 -13.92 -33.58
C THR A 458 32.77 -13.05 -34.29
N LEU A 459 33.28 -12.00 -33.63
CA LEU A 459 34.33 -11.14 -34.19
C LEU A 459 35.66 -11.87 -34.28
N GLN A 460 36.04 -12.64 -33.27
CA GLN A 460 37.26 -13.46 -33.26
C GLN A 460 37.23 -14.54 -34.35
N GLU A 461 36.10 -15.22 -34.56
CA GLU A 461 35.91 -16.18 -35.65
C GLU A 461 36.03 -15.52 -37.02
N LYS A 462 35.44 -14.33 -37.18
CA LYS A 462 35.58 -13.55 -38.42
C LYS A 462 37.03 -13.13 -38.67
N MET A 463 37.72 -12.65 -37.64
CA MET A 463 39.13 -12.28 -37.73
C MET A 463 40.00 -13.50 -38.09
N LYS A 464 39.77 -14.64 -37.44
CA LYS A 464 40.43 -15.92 -37.77
C LYS A 464 40.19 -16.33 -39.22
N SER A 465 38.94 -16.23 -39.71
CA SER A 465 38.64 -16.52 -41.11
C SER A 465 39.36 -15.57 -42.07
N ASN A 466 39.46 -14.28 -41.73
CA ASN A 466 40.17 -13.30 -42.54
C ASN A 466 41.68 -13.57 -42.54
N ILE A 467 42.28 -13.89 -41.39
CA ILE A 467 43.70 -14.26 -41.28
C ILE A 467 43.99 -15.49 -42.13
N ASN A 468 43.16 -16.54 -42.06
CA ASN A 468 43.34 -17.73 -42.91
C ASN A 468 43.32 -17.38 -44.40
N LYS A 469 42.33 -16.58 -44.85
CA LYS A 469 42.26 -16.12 -46.25
C LYS A 469 43.48 -15.27 -46.64
N MET A 470 43.96 -14.42 -45.75
CA MET A 470 45.16 -13.62 -45.98
C MET A 470 46.39 -14.50 -46.16
N THR A 471 46.52 -15.57 -45.37
CA THR A 471 47.60 -16.56 -45.51
C THR A 471 47.50 -17.27 -46.87
N ASP A 472 46.32 -17.74 -47.27
CA ASP A 472 46.10 -18.40 -48.57
C ASP A 472 46.46 -17.46 -49.74
N LEU A 473 46.03 -16.19 -49.67
CA LEU A 473 46.33 -15.16 -50.67
C LEU A 473 47.84 -14.86 -50.75
N GLN A 474 48.54 -14.83 -49.61
CA GLN A 474 49.99 -14.64 -49.59
C GLN A 474 50.73 -15.78 -50.29
N ASP A 475 50.31 -17.02 -50.06
CA ASP A 475 50.94 -18.19 -50.70
C ASP A 475 50.66 -18.24 -52.20
N LEU A 476 49.44 -17.88 -52.64
CA LEU A 476 49.13 -17.73 -54.06
C LEU A 476 49.94 -16.61 -54.72
N LEU A 477 50.06 -15.45 -54.06
CA LEU A 477 50.88 -14.33 -54.54
C LEU A 477 52.36 -14.71 -54.69
N LYS A 478 52.91 -15.51 -53.77
CA LYS A 478 54.28 -16.05 -53.89
C LYS A 478 54.42 -16.95 -55.12
N SER A 479 53.45 -17.85 -55.36
CA SER A 479 53.44 -18.73 -56.53
C SER A 479 53.40 -17.94 -57.84
N LEU A 480 52.45 -17.00 -57.97
CA LEU A 480 52.32 -16.16 -59.17
C LEU A 480 53.55 -15.26 -59.40
N LYS A 481 54.18 -14.79 -58.32
CA LYS A 481 55.44 -14.05 -58.40
C LYS A 481 56.55 -14.92 -58.98
N SER A 482 56.69 -16.16 -58.51
CA SER A 482 57.67 -17.12 -59.04
C SER A 482 57.43 -17.43 -60.52
N GLU A 483 56.17 -17.62 -60.94
CA GLU A 483 55.80 -17.83 -62.35
C GLU A 483 56.14 -16.62 -63.22
N LYS A 484 55.84 -15.41 -62.72
CA LYS A 484 56.18 -14.16 -63.40
C LYS A 484 57.70 -13.98 -63.54
N GLU A 485 58.48 -14.29 -62.50
CA GLU A 485 59.93 -14.23 -62.53
C GLU A 485 60.53 -15.21 -63.55
N ALA A 486 59.99 -16.44 -63.65
CA ALA A 486 60.37 -17.41 -64.67
C ALA A 486 60.08 -16.89 -66.09
N LEU A 487 58.89 -16.35 -66.36
CA LEU A 487 58.54 -15.78 -67.67
C LEU A 487 59.38 -14.55 -68.04
N LEU A 488 59.78 -13.73 -67.06
CA LEU A 488 60.68 -12.60 -67.29
C LEU A 488 62.11 -13.06 -67.60
N ALA A 489 62.59 -14.14 -66.96
CA ALA A 489 63.88 -14.75 -67.25
C ALA A 489 63.92 -15.36 -68.66
N GLU A 490 62.85 -16.04 -69.09
CA GLU A 490 62.71 -16.56 -70.46
C GLU A 490 62.72 -15.44 -71.51
N LYS A 491 62.07 -14.31 -71.22
CA LYS A 491 62.06 -13.11 -72.09
C LYS A 491 63.46 -12.50 -72.26
N ALA A 492 64.35 -12.65 -71.27
CA ALA A 492 65.72 -12.13 -71.32
C ALA A 492 66.66 -12.96 -72.23
N THR A 493 66.31 -14.21 -72.56
CA THR A 493 67.15 -15.15 -73.31
C THR A 493 66.90 -15.25 -74.83
N GLY A 494 65.90 -14.54 -75.39
CA GLY A 494 65.80 -14.17 -76.82
C GLY A 494 64.72 -14.86 -77.70
N ASN A 495 64.01 -14.08 -78.55
CA ASN A 495 63.98 -14.08 -80.05
C ASN A 495 62.77 -13.25 -80.60
N THR A 496 62.94 -12.53 -81.73
CA THR A 496 61.95 -11.58 -82.31
C THR A 496 60.96 -12.26 -83.28
N GLY A 497 59.67 -12.37 -82.90
CA GLY A 497 58.55 -12.85 -83.74
C GLY A 497 57.26 -13.04 -82.91
N ASP A 498 56.14 -13.49 -83.51
CA ASP A 498 54.77 -13.58 -82.92
C ASP A 498 54.64 -14.26 -81.54
N ALA A 499 55.67 -14.96 -81.05
CA ALA A 499 55.82 -15.37 -79.65
C ALA A 499 55.78 -14.20 -78.64
N ASN A 500 56.07 -12.98 -79.09
CA ASN A 500 56.14 -11.76 -78.29
C ASN A 500 54.75 -11.32 -77.74
N ILE A 501 53.68 -11.49 -78.51
CA ILE A 501 52.33 -11.06 -78.08
C ILE A 501 51.78 -12.00 -77.01
N GLN A 502 51.98 -13.32 -77.15
CA GLN A 502 51.50 -14.30 -76.18
C GLN A 502 52.24 -14.20 -74.84
N GLN A 503 53.56 -14.01 -74.87
CA GLN A 503 54.35 -13.78 -73.65
C GLN A 503 53.98 -12.47 -72.96
N GLU A 504 53.80 -11.39 -73.73
CA GLU A 504 53.34 -10.10 -73.21
C GLU A 504 51.91 -10.20 -72.63
N PHE A 505 51.01 -10.96 -73.27
CA PHE A 505 49.68 -11.25 -72.76
C PHE A 505 49.75 -11.99 -71.42
N ASN A 506 50.56 -13.04 -71.30
CA ASN A 506 50.72 -13.80 -70.05
C ASN A 506 51.29 -12.93 -68.92
N LEU A 507 52.28 -12.08 -69.20
CA LEU A 507 52.80 -11.12 -68.22
C LEU A 507 51.75 -10.09 -67.79
N ARG A 508 50.96 -9.55 -68.72
CA ARG A 508 49.86 -8.62 -68.41
C ARG A 508 48.74 -9.28 -67.63
N ARG A 509 48.40 -10.54 -67.95
CA ARG A 509 47.46 -11.37 -67.19
C ARG A 509 47.95 -11.54 -65.75
N LEU A 510 49.18 -12.02 -65.55
CA LEU A 510 49.75 -12.20 -64.21
C LEU A 510 49.81 -10.90 -63.43
N ASN A 511 50.19 -9.78 -64.06
CA ASN A 511 50.16 -8.46 -63.42
C ASN A 511 48.76 -8.05 -62.97
N ARG A 512 47.73 -8.29 -63.79
CA ARG A 512 46.34 -8.00 -63.44
C ARG A 512 45.85 -8.89 -62.30
N GLU A 513 46.17 -10.19 -62.36
CA GLU A 513 45.77 -11.19 -61.38
C GLU A 513 46.46 -10.93 -60.02
N MET A 514 47.77 -10.68 -60.01
CA MET A 514 48.50 -10.25 -58.82
C MET A 514 47.95 -8.94 -58.24
N LYS A 515 47.67 -7.93 -59.08
CA LYS A 515 47.08 -6.65 -58.61
C LYS A 515 45.71 -6.86 -57.97
N HIS A 516 44.89 -7.74 -58.53
CA HIS A 516 43.60 -8.09 -57.95
C HIS A 516 43.76 -8.73 -56.57
N LEU A 517 44.63 -9.74 -56.44
CA LEU A 517 44.90 -10.42 -55.17
C LEU A 517 45.51 -9.49 -54.10
N CYS A 518 46.38 -8.56 -54.50
CA CYS A 518 46.90 -7.52 -53.59
C CYS A 518 45.77 -6.63 -53.04
N ASN A 519 44.85 -6.18 -53.89
CA ASN A 519 43.71 -5.37 -53.45
C ASN A 519 42.79 -6.16 -52.50
N GLU A 520 42.54 -7.45 -52.77
CA GLU A 520 41.79 -8.31 -51.86
C GLU A 520 42.48 -8.48 -50.50
N TYR A 521 43.81 -8.64 -50.51
CA TYR A 521 44.60 -8.70 -49.29
C TYR A 521 44.53 -7.39 -48.48
N GLU A 522 44.70 -6.23 -49.11
CA GLU A 522 44.58 -4.90 -48.46
C GLU A 522 43.19 -4.66 -47.86
N ASN A 523 42.14 -5.11 -48.54
CA ASN A 523 40.77 -5.06 -48.03
C ASN A 523 40.63 -5.92 -46.75
N LEU A 524 41.19 -7.13 -46.73
CA LEU A 524 41.16 -8.00 -45.53
C LEU A 524 41.96 -7.42 -44.36
N VAL A 525 43.12 -6.79 -44.63
CA VAL A 525 43.91 -6.06 -43.61
C VAL A 525 43.07 -4.95 -42.98
N THR A 526 42.43 -4.12 -43.81
CA THR A 526 41.58 -3.02 -43.34
C THR A 526 40.40 -3.54 -42.51
N GLN A 527 39.76 -4.62 -42.96
CA GLN A 527 38.69 -5.26 -42.21
C GLN A 527 39.15 -5.81 -40.86
N ASN A 528 40.35 -6.40 -40.78
CA ASN A 528 40.90 -6.91 -39.52
C ASN A 528 41.21 -5.78 -38.54
N SER A 529 41.79 -4.68 -39.00
CA SER A 529 41.99 -3.48 -38.15
C SER A 529 40.67 -2.99 -37.54
N THR A 530 39.60 -2.92 -38.33
CA THR A 530 38.25 -2.57 -37.81
C THR A 530 37.72 -3.61 -36.81
N ILE A 531 38.01 -4.90 -37.01
CA ILE A 531 37.59 -5.95 -36.07
C ILE A 531 38.36 -5.85 -34.76
N GLU A 532 39.67 -5.60 -34.80
CA GLU A 532 40.53 -5.39 -33.62
C GLU A 532 40.05 -4.21 -32.78
N GLU A 533 39.72 -3.08 -33.40
CA GLU A 533 39.13 -1.92 -32.70
C GLU A 533 37.83 -2.29 -31.98
N LYS A 534 36.94 -3.05 -32.65
CA LYS A 534 35.68 -3.51 -32.05
C LYS A 534 35.88 -4.50 -30.92
N LEU A 535 36.85 -5.40 -31.05
CA LEU A 535 37.21 -6.35 -30.00
C LEU A 535 37.71 -5.60 -28.76
N THR A 536 38.66 -4.68 -28.95
CA THR A 536 39.21 -3.85 -27.87
C THR A 536 38.11 -3.07 -27.15
N HIS A 537 37.19 -2.48 -27.91
CA HIS A 537 36.05 -1.76 -27.34
C HIS A 537 35.12 -2.67 -26.53
N LEU A 538 34.82 -3.88 -27.02
CA LEU A 538 33.99 -4.83 -26.29
C LEU A 538 34.69 -5.32 -25.01
N GLU A 539 35.97 -5.69 -25.08
CA GLU A 539 36.75 -6.15 -23.92
C GLU A 539 36.84 -5.08 -22.81
N ALA A 540 36.91 -3.79 -23.20
CA ALA A 540 36.92 -2.68 -22.24
C ALA A 540 35.56 -2.41 -21.57
N ASN A 541 34.46 -2.92 -22.13
CA ASN A 541 33.09 -2.63 -21.67
C ASN A 541 32.27 -3.90 -21.39
N PRO A 542 32.68 -4.73 -20.42
CA PRO A 542 31.91 -5.91 -20.04
C PRO A 542 30.58 -5.49 -19.35
N PRO A 543 29.50 -6.27 -19.52
CA PRO A 543 28.29 -6.07 -18.74
C PRO A 543 28.51 -6.40 -17.25
N SER A 544 27.56 -6.03 -16.40
CA SER A 544 27.60 -6.32 -14.97
C SER A 544 27.88 -7.80 -14.67
N SER A 545 28.77 -8.06 -13.70
CA SER A 545 29.17 -9.43 -13.31
C SER A 545 28.08 -10.16 -12.50
N VAL A 546 27.37 -9.41 -11.65
CA VAL A 546 26.28 -9.89 -10.81
C VAL A 546 25.14 -8.89 -10.82
N TYR A 547 23.93 -9.34 -10.47
CA TYR A 547 22.80 -8.46 -10.21
C TYR A 547 22.95 -7.77 -8.84
N LEU A 548 23.12 -8.57 -7.78
CA LEU A 548 23.40 -8.12 -6.42
C LEU A 548 24.58 -8.93 -5.87
N SER A 549 25.53 -8.27 -5.23
CA SER A 549 26.55 -8.98 -4.45
C SER A 549 25.96 -9.55 -3.15
N VAL A 550 26.71 -10.39 -2.44
CA VAL A 550 26.30 -10.91 -1.12
C VAL A 550 25.99 -9.78 -0.14
N ARG A 551 26.84 -8.74 -0.13
CA ARG A 551 26.67 -7.55 0.70
C ARG A 551 25.41 -6.76 0.32
N ASP A 552 25.18 -6.55 -0.98
CA ASP A 552 23.98 -5.85 -1.46
C ASP A 552 22.71 -6.64 -1.10
N ARG A 553 22.76 -7.97 -1.16
CA ARG A 553 21.65 -8.85 -0.77
C ARG A 553 21.33 -8.77 0.73
N GLN A 554 22.35 -8.68 1.59
CA GLN A 554 22.14 -8.52 3.04
C GLN A 554 21.45 -7.19 3.36
N ILE A 555 21.89 -6.09 2.72
CA ILE A 555 21.23 -4.78 2.86
C ILE A 555 19.79 -4.85 2.33
N LEU A 556 19.56 -5.52 1.20
CA LEU A 556 18.21 -5.72 0.66
C LEU A 556 17.32 -6.53 1.62
N ASP A 557 17.88 -7.55 2.29
CA ASP A 557 17.18 -8.32 3.30
C ASP A 557 16.80 -7.46 4.52
N TRP A 558 17.55 -6.41 4.85
CA TRP A 558 17.12 -5.44 5.87
C TRP A 558 15.85 -4.68 5.45
N HIS A 559 15.73 -4.24 4.19
CA HIS A 559 14.50 -3.61 3.69
C HIS A 559 13.32 -4.60 3.68
N PHE A 560 13.57 -5.86 3.33
CA PHE A 560 12.55 -6.91 3.47
C PHE A 560 12.15 -7.13 4.93
N ALA A 561 13.09 -7.13 5.88
CA ALA A 561 12.78 -7.21 7.30
C ALA A 561 11.94 -6.01 7.77
N ASN A 562 12.21 -4.82 7.23
CA ASN A 562 11.42 -3.62 7.53
C ASN A 562 9.97 -3.74 6.99
N LEU A 563 9.79 -4.35 5.83
CA LEU A 563 8.46 -4.65 5.27
C LEU A 563 7.73 -5.74 6.08
N GLU A 564 8.45 -6.75 6.56
CA GLU A 564 7.93 -7.78 7.48
C GLU A 564 7.56 -7.19 8.85
N PHE A 565 8.29 -6.17 9.31
CA PHE A 565 7.97 -5.39 10.50
C PHE A 565 6.66 -4.64 10.34
N ALA A 566 6.51 -3.88 9.26
CA ALA A 566 5.29 -3.11 9.00
C ALA A 566 4.05 -4.02 9.00
N ASN A 567 4.13 -5.17 8.34
CA ASN A 567 3.04 -6.14 8.22
C ASN A 567 2.97 -7.16 9.37
N ALA A 568 3.93 -7.14 10.31
CA ALA A 568 4.13 -8.13 11.36
C ALA A 568 4.04 -9.60 10.89
N THR A 569 4.50 -9.92 9.69
CA THR A 569 4.48 -11.29 9.18
C THR A 569 5.59 -11.51 8.16
N PRO A 570 6.11 -12.74 8.00
CA PRO A 570 6.94 -13.09 6.86
C PRO A 570 6.27 -12.75 5.52
N LEU A 571 7.06 -12.27 4.55
CA LEU A 571 6.56 -11.89 3.21
C LEU A 571 5.91 -13.07 2.47
N GLY A 572 6.29 -14.30 2.82
CA GLY A 572 5.71 -15.52 2.26
C GLY A 572 4.23 -15.74 2.62
N ASN A 573 3.72 -15.04 3.64
CA ASN A 573 2.33 -15.13 4.06
C ASN A 573 1.44 -14.01 3.50
N LEU A 574 2.01 -12.95 2.93
CA LEU A 574 1.26 -11.81 2.42
C LEU A 574 0.67 -12.11 1.04
N SER A 575 -0.61 -11.78 0.85
CA SER A 575 -1.27 -11.86 -0.46
C SER A 575 -0.61 -10.91 -1.46
N LEU A 576 -0.12 -11.42 -2.60
CA LEU A 576 0.48 -10.55 -3.63
C LEU A 576 -0.49 -9.44 -4.09
N LYS A 577 -1.77 -9.77 -4.24
CA LYS A 577 -2.78 -8.88 -4.82
C LYS A 577 -3.35 -7.86 -3.83
N HIS A 578 -3.27 -8.15 -2.53
CA HIS A 578 -4.11 -7.48 -1.53
C HIS A 578 -3.36 -7.06 -0.27
N TRP A 579 -2.03 -7.20 -0.20
CA TRP A 579 -1.28 -6.86 1.01
C TRP A 579 -1.28 -5.34 1.31
N ASP A 580 -1.35 -4.51 0.26
CA ASP A 580 -1.29 -3.05 0.24
C ASP A 580 -2.66 -2.41 -0.05
N GLN A 581 -3.76 -3.14 0.18
CA GLN A 581 -5.11 -2.66 -0.16
C GLN A 581 -5.59 -1.43 0.65
N ASP A 582 -4.91 -1.11 1.76
CA ASP A 582 -5.19 0.03 2.63
C ASP A 582 -4.29 1.25 2.37
N ASP A 583 -3.29 1.16 1.48
CA ASP A 583 -2.37 2.27 1.16
C ASP A 583 -3.10 3.50 0.61
N ASP A 584 -4.19 3.32 -0.14
CA ASP A 584 -5.04 4.42 -0.67
C ASP A 584 -5.71 5.26 0.43
N PHE A 585 -5.68 4.79 1.69
CA PHE A 585 -6.27 5.46 2.86
C PHE A 585 -5.22 5.98 3.84
N GLU A 586 -3.93 5.98 3.49
CA GLU A 586 -2.87 6.50 4.35
C GLU A 586 -3.17 7.96 4.76
N PHE A 587 -2.98 8.26 6.05
CA PHE A 587 -3.17 9.61 6.56
C PHE A 587 -2.00 10.51 6.19
N THR A 588 -2.31 11.78 5.94
CA THR A 588 -1.28 12.74 5.55
C THR A 588 -0.48 13.26 6.74
N GLY A 589 0.77 13.62 6.47
CA GLY A 589 1.69 14.22 7.42
C GLY A 589 2.66 13.23 8.08
N ASN A 590 3.59 13.77 8.86
CA ASN A 590 4.66 12.97 9.46
C ASN A 590 4.13 11.96 10.48
N HIS A 591 4.78 10.80 10.57
CA HIS A 591 4.58 9.87 11.67
C HIS A 591 5.09 10.45 12.99
N LEU A 592 4.33 10.24 14.07
CA LEU A 592 4.65 10.75 15.40
C LEU A 592 4.71 9.62 16.43
N THR A 593 5.52 9.80 17.48
CA THR A 593 5.52 8.94 18.67
C THR A 593 4.81 9.62 19.84
N VAL A 594 4.24 8.84 20.75
CA VAL A 594 3.60 9.35 21.98
C VAL A 594 4.61 9.30 23.13
N ARG A 595 5.32 10.41 23.40
CA ARG A 595 6.46 10.41 24.35
C ARG A 595 6.07 10.13 25.79
N ASN A 596 4.90 10.58 26.22
CA ASN A 596 4.37 10.28 27.55
C ASN A 596 3.75 8.88 27.66
N GLY A 597 3.87 8.05 26.62
CA GLY A 597 3.41 6.66 26.57
C GLY A 597 1.96 6.52 26.14
N TYR A 598 1.70 5.69 25.14
CA TYR A 598 0.41 5.60 24.45
C TYR A 598 -0.73 5.05 25.36
N SER A 599 -0.41 4.46 26.53
CA SER A 599 -1.42 4.06 27.52
C SER A 599 -2.28 5.22 28.03
N CYS A 600 -1.86 6.48 27.86
CA CYS A 600 -2.66 7.64 28.24
C CYS A 600 -4.03 7.67 27.55
N VAL A 601 -4.13 7.20 26.30
CA VAL A 601 -5.37 7.15 25.52
C VAL A 601 -6.40 6.20 26.12
N PRO A 602 -6.13 4.88 26.26
CA PRO A 602 -7.12 3.97 26.83
C PRO A 602 -7.43 4.26 28.30
N VAL A 603 -6.48 4.78 29.08
CA VAL A 603 -6.75 5.20 30.46
C VAL A 603 -7.76 6.36 30.49
N ALA A 604 -7.56 7.40 29.68
CA ALA A 604 -8.50 8.52 29.62
C ALA A 604 -9.87 8.13 29.01
N LEU A 605 -9.91 7.17 28.07
CA LEU A 605 -11.17 6.64 27.57
C LEU A 605 -11.91 5.75 28.58
N SER A 606 -11.21 5.26 29.62
CA SER A 606 -11.80 4.37 30.64
C SER A 606 -12.48 5.08 31.79
N GLU A 607 -12.28 6.40 31.90
CA GLU A 607 -12.87 7.22 32.95
C GLU A 607 -14.41 7.11 32.94
N ASP A 608 -15.00 6.93 34.13
CA ASP A 608 -16.45 6.79 34.37
C ASP A 608 -17.17 5.63 33.65
N LEU A 609 -16.43 4.61 33.18
CA LEU A 609 -16.99 3.38 32.62
C LEU A 609 -17.04 2.24 33.65
N ASP A 610 -18.08 1.41 33.61
CA ASP A 610 -18.14 0.16 34.38
C ASP A 610 -17.27 -0.92 33.71
N ILE A 611 -16.02 -1.04 34.18
CA ILE A 611 -15.03 -2.00 33.65
C ILE A 611 -14.70 -3.05 34.71
N ARG A 612 -14.91 -4.32 34.37
CA ARG A 612 -14.56 -5.49 35.18
C ARG A 612 -13.22 -6.05 34.73
N LEU A 613 -12.13 -5.55 35.33
CA LEU A 613 -10.78 -6.07 35.12
C LEU A 613 -10.60 -7.48 35.74
N GLY A 614 -9.67 -8.25 35.21
CA GLY A 614 -9.38 -9.62 35.61
C GLY A 614 -10.56 -10.57 35.38
N THR A 615 -11.43 -10.28 34.42
CA THR A 615 -12.68 -11.00 34.15
C THR A 615 -12.61 -11.61 32.75
N SER A 616 -12.15 -12.86 32.68
CA SER A 616 -11.91 -13.58 31.42
C SER A 616 -13.19 -14.27 30.95
N VAL A 617 -13.74 -13.83 29.83
CA VAL A 617 -14.93 -14.42 29.23
C VAL A 617 -14.63 -15.85 28.75
N THR A 618 -15.55 -16.76 29.01
CA THR A 618 -15.44 -18.20 28.69
C THR A 618 -16.58 -18.69 27.81
N ASP A 619 -17.79 -18.15 27.99
CA ASP A 619 -18.95 -18.49 27.16
C ASP A 619 -19.74 -17.25 26.78
N ILE A 620 -20.12 -17.16 25.51
CA ILE A 620 -21.01 -16.14 24.96
C ILE A 620 -22.23 -16.87 24.42
N ASN A 621 -23.34 -16.81 25.16
CA ASN A 621 -24.62 -17.34 24.72
C ASN A 621 -25.49 -16.20 24.16
N TYR A 622 -25.95 -16.37 22.93
CA TYR A 622 -26.85 -15.48 22.20
C TYR A 622 -28.08 -16.23 21.64
N GLU A 623 -28.47 -17.32 22.32
CA GLU A 623 -29.74 -18.06 22.14
C GLU A 623 -30.80 -17.45 23.05
N GLY A 624 -31.76 -16.73 22.47
CA GLY A 624 -32.89 -16.14 23.20
C GLY A 624 -33.08 -14.64 22.96
N PRO A 625 -34.01 -14.00 23.70
CA PRO A 625 -34.38 -12.59 23.50
C PRO A 625 -33.31 -11.58 23.97
N GLY A 626 -32.11 -12.04 24.26
CA GLY A 626 -30.98 -11.29 24.78
C GLY A 626 -29.75 -12.19 24.82
N VAL A 627 -28.76 -11.80 25.62
CA VAL A 627 -27.46 -12.47 25.68
C VAL A 627 -27.07 -12.80 27.11
N THR A 628 -26.33 -13.90 27.28
CA THR A 628 -25.73 -14.30 28.55
C THR A 628 -24.25 -14.58 28.36
N VAL A 629 -23.41 -13.84 29.07
CA VAL A 629 -21.94 -14.01 29.05
C VAL A 629 -21.47 -14.58 30.37
N LYS A 630 -20.73 -15.69 30.32
CA LYS A 630 -20.03 -16.26 31.48
C LYS A 630 -18.56 -15.85 31.46
N ALA A 631 -18.04 -15.48 32.62
CA ALA A 631 -16.65 -15.10 32.77
C ALA A 631 -16.08 -15.58 34.11
N ASN A 632 -14.79 -15.93 34.10
CA ASN A 632 -14.05 -16.27 35.31
C ASN A 632 -13.33 -15.03 35.83
N SER A 633 -13.50 -14.73 37.12
CA SER A 633 -12.77 -13.66 37.77
C SER A 633 -11.44 -14.19 38.32
N SER A 634 -10.35 -13.47 38.08
CA SER A 634 -9.04 -13.75 38.69
C SER A 634 -9.08 -13.74 40.22
N ARG A 635 -10.04 -13.01 40.80
CA ARG A 635 -10.26 -12.94 42.25
C ARG A 635 -10.99 -14.17 42.80
N ASN A 636 -11.93 -14.71 42.02
CA ASN A 636 -12.78 -15.85 42.40
C ASN A 636 -12.86 -16.88 41.25
N PRO A 637 -11.79 -17.63 40.98
CA PRO A 637 -11.70 -18.51 39.81
C PRO A 637 -12.68 -19.70 39.87
N ASN A 638 -13.12 -20.10 41.06
CA ASN A 638 -14.00 -21.26 41.26
C ASN A 638 -15.50 -20.93 41.09
N GLN A 639 -15.86 -19.66 40.88
CA GLN A 639 -17.25 -19.26 40.73
C GLN A 639 -17.40 -18.38 39.47
N PRO A 640 -17.89 -18.94 38.35
CA PRO A 640 -18.11 -18.16 37.14
C PRO A 640 -19.16 -17.08 37.37
N GLN A 641 -18.85 -15.86 36.96
CA GLN A 641 -19.77 -14.74 36.96
C GLN A 641 -20.63 -14.76 35.70
N VAL A 642 -21.91 -14.43 35.84
CA VAL A 642 -22.88 -14.40 34.75
C VAL A 642 -23.37 -12.98 34.54
N PHE A 643 -23.23 -12.49 33.32
CA PHE A 643 -23.69 -11.18 32.88
C PHE A 643 -24.81 -11.37 31.87
N LYS A 644 -25.94 -10.71 32.06
CA LYS A 644 -27.06 -10.70 31.11
C LYS A 644 -27.21 -9.31 30.49
N GLY A 645 -27.56 -9.25 29.21
CA GLY A 645 -27.81 -8.01 28.49
C GLY A 645 -28.71 -8.24 27.28
N ASP A 646 -28.95 -7.19 26.51
CA ASP A 646 -29.72 -7.26 25.26
C ASP A 646 -28.84 -7.70 24.08
N VAL A 647 -27.57 -7.27 24.08
CA VAL A 647 -26.58 -7.52 23.02
C VAL A 647 -25.16 -7.64 23.58
N VAL A 648 -24.30 -8.34 22.85
CA VAL A 648 -22.85 -8.41 23.12
C VAL A 648 -22.08 -7.77 21.98
N LEU A 649 -21.11 -6.92 22.34
CA LEU A 649 -20.07 -6.45 21.43
C LEU A 649 -18.77 -7.19 21.74
N CYS A 650 -18.36 -8.08 20.83
CA CYS A 650 -17.12 -8.81 20.91
C CYS A 650 -15.97 -7.98 20.34
N THR A 651 -14.94 -7.72 21.15
CA THR A 651 -13.69 -7.08 20.70
C THR A 651 -12.45 -7.94 20.96
N LEU A 652 -12.66 -9.25 21.13
CA LEU A 652 -11.58 -10.22 21.26
C LEU A 652 -10.64 -10.12 20.06
N PRO A 653 -9.31 -10.11 20.25
CA PRO A 653 -8.37 -10.07 19.14
C PRO A 653 -8.55 -11.27 18.18
N LEU A 654 -8.25 -11.08 16.89
CA LEU A 654 -8.39 -12.13 15.89
C LEU A 654 -7.62 -13.42 16.26
N GLY A 655 -6.45 -13.29 16.90
CA GLY A 655 -5.72 -14.45 17.40
C GLY A 655 -6.48 -15.27 18.45
N VAL A 656 -7.26 -14.61 19.33
CA VAL A 656 -8.14 -15.29 20.30
C VAL A 656 -9.35 -15.91 19.59
N LEU A 657 -9.93 -15.22 18.61
CA LEU A 657 -11.00 -15.79 17.78
C LEU A 657 -10.55 -17.03 16.99
N LYS A 658 -9.32 -17.03 16.47
CA LYS A 658 -8.71 -18.21 15.82
C LYS A 658 -8.62 -19.40 16.77
N VAL A 659 -8.30 -19.17 18.05
CA VAL A 659 -8.34 -20.22 19.08
C VAL A 659 -9.77 -20.70 19.33
N ALA A 660 -10.74 -19.78 19.43
CA ALA A 660 -12.15 -20.12 19.66
C ALA A 660 -12.76 -21.01 18.58
N VAL A 661 -12.33 -20.87 17.31
CA VAL A 661 -12.84 -21.67 16.17
C VAL A 661 -11.94 -22.86 15.78
N ALA A 662 -10.83 -23.07 16.48
CA ALA A 662 -9.91 -24.17 16.22
C ALA A 662 -10.42 -25.47 16.86
N SER A 663 -10.23 -26.60 16.16
CA SER A 663 -10.66 -27.93 16.64
C SER A 663 -10.04 -28.34 17.98
N ASN A 664 -8.85 -27.83 18.30
CA ASN A 664 -8.14 -28.06 19.56
C ASN A 664 -8.13 -26.83 20.49
N GLY A 665 -8.99 -25.84 20.22
CA GLY A 665 -9.02 -24.57 20.94
C GLY A 665 -9.31 -24.72 22.44
N GLN A 666 -10.14 -25.69 22.80
CA GLN A 666 -10.56 -25.94 24.19
C GLN A 666 -9.39 -26.25 25.15
N ASN A 667 -8.26 -26.72 24.62
CA ASN A 667 -7.05 -27.00 25.42
C ASN A 667 -6.17 -25.76 25.64
N GLN A 668 -6.51 -24.63 25.03
CA GLN A 668 -5.73 -23.41 25.12
C GLN A 668 -6.30 -22.45 26.17
N GLN A 669 -5.41 -21.70 26.84
CA GLN A 669 -5.82 -20.61 27.74
C GLN A 669 -6.66 -19.56 27.01
N ASN A 670 -7.62 -18.96 27.74
CA ASN A 670 -8.56 -17.95 27.26
C ASN A 670 -9.39 -18.41 26.04
N PHE A 671 -9.72 -19.70 25.99
CA PHE A 671 -10.70 -20.23 25.06
C PHE A 671 -12.10 -19.67 25.38
N THR A 672 -12.81 -19.22 24.34
CA THR A 672 -14.16 -18.69 24.43
C THR A 672 -15.10 -19.50 23.56
N THR A 673 -16.15 -20.05 24.17
CA THR A 673 -17.22 -20.75 23.46
C THR A 673 -18.28 -19.76 22.98
N PHE A 674 -18.74 -19.92 21.73
CA PHE A 674 -19.91 -19.23 21.19
C PHE A 674 -21.09 -20.22 21.13
N ASN A 675 -22.23 -19.85 21.71
CA ASN A 675 -23.45 -20.67 21.75
C ASN A 675 -24.64 -19.87 21.20
N PRO A 676 -25.21 -20.23 20.04
CA PRO A 676 -24.79 -21.33 19.16
C PRO A 676 -23.39 -21.08 18.55
N PRO A 677 -22.76 -22.04 17.87
CA PRO A 677 -21.50 -21.81 17.18
C PRO A 677 -21.61 -20.67 16.14
N LEU A 678 -20.50 -19.97 15.90
CA LEU A 678 -20.41 -18.96 14.84
C LEU A 678 -20.70 -19.59 13.47
N PRO A 679 -21.41 -18.88 12.57
CA PRO A 679 -21.73 -19.41 11.25
C PRO A 679 -20.47 -19.60 10.39
N GLU A 680 -20.55 -20.52 9.42
CA GLU A 680 -19.41 -20.95 8.60
C GLU A 680 -18.71 -19.78 7.90
N TRP A 681 -19.46 -18.83 7.35
CA TRP A 681 -18.89 -17.67 6.66
C TRP A 681 -18.01 -16.79 7.58
N LYS A 682 -18.38 -16.69 8.88
CA LYS A 682 -17.59 -15.97 9.89
C LYS A 682 -16.36 -16.76 10.27
N VAL A 683 -16.52 -18.07 10.50
CA VAL A 683 -15.41 -18.98 10.82
C VAL A 683 -14.39 -19.03 9.68
N ALA A 684 -14.84 -19.06 8.42
CA ALA A 684 -13.98 -19.06 7.24
C ALA A 684 -13.17 -17.76 7.14
N ALA A 685 -13.77 -16.60 7.38
CA ALA A 685 -13.06 -15.31 7.44
C ALA A 685 -12.03 -15.27 8.58
N ILE A 686 -12.40 -15.75 9.79
CA ILE A 686 -11.48 -15.88 10.93
C ILE A 686 -10.28 -16.75 10.56
N LYS A 687 -10.49 -17.85 9.82
CA LYS A 687 -9.42 -18.77 9.40
C LYS A 687 -8.52 -18.14 8.33
N ARG A 688 -9.11 -17.53 7.30
CA ARG A 688 -8.38 -16.95 6.15
C ARG A 688 -7.52 -15.75 6.52
N LEU A 689 -8.03 -14.79 7.29
CA LEU A 689 -7.25 -13.59 7.62
C LEU A 689 -5.98 -13.92 8.39
N GLY A 690 -4.89 -13.23 8.07
CA GLY A 690 -3.62 -13.38 8.76
C GLY A 690 -3.67 -12.75 10.14
N TYR A 691 -2.94 -13.32 11.10
CA TYR A 691 -2.70 -12.66 12.39
C TYR A 691 -1.22 -12.75 12.75
N GLY A 692 -0.54 -11.63 12.61
CA GLY A 692 0.91 -11.47 12.64
C GLY A 692 1.53 -11.61 14.03
N ASN A 693 2.85 -11.48 14.06
CA ASN A 693 3.64 -11.35 15.27
C ASN A 693 4.83 -10.40 15.05
N LEU A 694 5.07 -9.55 16.03
CA LEU A 694 6.17 -8.60 16.08
C LEU A 694 6.46 -8.35 17.55
N ASN A 695 7.73 -8.41 17.95
CA ASN A 695 8.14 -8.19 19.33
C ASN A 695 9.14 -7.05 19.47
N LYS A 696 9.21 -6.50 20.69
CA LYS A 696 10.12 -5.42 21.07
C LYS A 696 10.97 -5.83 22.26
N VAL A 697 12.17 -5.27 22.32
CA VAL A 697 13.08 -5.35 23.45
C VAL A 697 13.36 -3.92 23.94
N VAL A 698 12.84 -3.59 25.12
CA VAL A 698 13.14 -2.32 25.81
C VAL A 698 14.45 -2.47 26.56
N LEU A 699 15.36 -1.53 26.37
CA LEU A 699 16.64 -1.44 27.07
C LEU A 699 16.74 -0.06 27.73
N CYS A 700 16.67 -0.02 29.06
CA CYS A 700 16.79 1.22 29.82
C CYS A 700 18.22 1.37 30.36
N PHE A 701 18.89 2.46 30.03
CA PHE A 701 20.28 2.71 30.42
C PHE A 701 20.39 3.84 31.44
N GLU A 702 21.57 4.00 32.05
CA GLU A 702 21.85 5.11 32.96
C GLU A 702 22.16 6.42 32.21
N ARG A 703 22.70 6.30 30.98
CA ARG A 703 23.09 7.43 30.13
C ARG A 703 22.92 7.07 28.66
N THR A 704 22.72 8.10 27.84
CA THR A 704 22.73 7.99 26.37
C THR A 704 24.17 7.79 25.87
N PHE A 705 24.38 6.80 24.99
CA PHE A 705 25.67 6.56 24.31
C PHE A 705 25.55 6.52 22.78
N TRP A 706 24.34 6.71 22.26
CA TRP A 706 24.03 6.82 20.82
C TRP A 706 23.85 8.30 20.43
N ASP A 707 23.68 8.57 19.13
CA ASP A 707 23.36 9.91 18.65
C ASP A 707 21.93 10.33 19.08
N PRO A 708 21.77 11.33 19.96
CA PRO A 708 20.46 11.76 20.43
C PRO A 708 19.63 12.46 19.35
N SER A 709 20.25 12.90 18.25
CA SER A 709 19.57 13.55 17.12
C SER A 709 18.92 12.54 16.16
N ALA A 710 19.35 11.28 16.19
CA ALA A 710 18.81 10.19 15.40
C ALA A 710 17.68 9.47 16.16
N ASN A 711 16.53 9.28 15.50
CA ASN A 711 15.40 8.57 16.09
C ASN A 711 15.43 7.06 15.86
N LEU A 712 16.14 6.61 14.82
CA LEU A 712 16.29 5.19 14.52
C LEU A 712 17.61 4.90 13.81
N PHE A 713 18.07 3.65 13.93
CA PHE A 713 19.19 3.11 13.16
C PHE A 713 19.00 1.60 12.95
N GLY A 714 19.46 1.11 11.80
CA GLY A 714 19.31 -0.28 11.38
C GLY A 714 20.56 -1.12 11.64
N HIS A 715 20.35 -2.39 11.93
CA HIS A 715 21.37 -3.44 11.98
C HIS A 715 21.08 -4.47 10.89
N VAL A 716 22.01 -4.61 9.94
CA VAL A 716 21.90 -5.54 8.80
C VAL A 716 22.32 -6.93 9.26
N GLY A 717 21.35 -7.86 9.27
CA GLY A 717 21.56 -9.26 9.63
C GLY A 717 22.53 -9.98 8.68
N THR A 718 23.15 -11.05 9.18
CA THR A 718 24.14 -11.85 8.42
C THR A 718 23.49 -12.82 7.43
N THR A 719 22.25 -13.25 7.69
CA THR A 719 21.52 -14.22 6.87
C THR A 719 20.09 -13.77 6.59
N THR A 720 19.51 -14.23 5.49
CA THR A 720 18.10 -13.98 5.16
C THR A 720 17.15 -14.53 6.24
N ALA A 721 17.48 -15.66 6.86
CA ALA A 721 16.65 -16.27 7.91
C ALA A 721 16.60 -15.43 9.20
N SER A 722 17.70 -14.75 9.53
CA SER A 722 17.82 -13.90 10.72
C SER A 722 17.63 -12.41 10.41
N ARG A 723 17.10 -12.04 9.23
CA ARG A 723 17.03 -10.64 8.78
C ARG A 723 16.20 -9.74 9.68
N GLY A 724 15.17 -10.29 10.32
CA GLY A 724 14.30 -9.58 11.26
C GLY A 724 14.76 -9.63 12.72
N GLU A 725 15.88 -10.29 13.04
CA GLU A 725 16.39 -10.38 14.40
C GLU A 725 17.13 -9.09 14.78
N LEU A 726 16.55 -8.30 15.68
CA LEU A 726 17.16 -7.08 16.22
C LEU A 726 17.63 -6.12 15.12
N PHE A 727 16.85 -6.03 14.04
CA PHE A 727 17.25 -5.36 12.81
C PHE A 727 17.10 -3.83 12.86
N LEU A 728 16.33 -3.31 13.82
CA LEU A 728 16.01 -1.89 13.93
C LEU A 728 15.94 -1.46 15.39
N PHE A 729 16.61 -0.36 15.71
CA PHE A 729 16.63 0.26 17.03
C PHE A 729 16.01 1.65 16.98
N TRP A 730 15.21 1.97 17.99
CA TRP A 730 14.49 3.24 18.12
C TRP A 730 14.92 4.00 19.38
N ASN A 731 15.11 5.31 19.20
CA ASN A 731 15.40 6.31 20.23
C ASN A 731 14.32 7.41 20.15
N LEU A 732 13.25 7.24 20.93
CA LEU A 732 12.03 8.07 20.83
C LEU A 732 11.66 8.81 22.12
N TYR A 733 12.18 8.36 23.25
CA TYR A 733 11.80 8.86 24.57
C TYR A 733 12.86 9.82 25.13
N SER A 734 12.45 10.65 26.09
CA SER A 734 13.35 11.61 26.73
C SER A 734 14.37 10.93 27.67
N ALA A 735 13.99 9.80 28.27
CA ALA A 735 14.87 8.98 29.07
C ALA A 735 15.79 8.12 28.17
N PRO A 736 16.98 7.72 28.62
CA PRO A 736 17.93 6.90 27.86
C PRO A 736 17.40 5.46 27.68
N VAL A 737 16.48 5.30 26.73
CA VAL A 737 15.80 4.05 26.39
C VAL A 737 16.00 3.75 24.91
N LEU A 738 16.50 2.55 24.60
CA LEU A 738 16.47 1.99 23.26
C LEU A 738 15.39 0.91 23.15
N LEU A 739 14.72 0.88 22.01
CA LEU A 739 13.76 -0.15 21.63
C LEU A 739 14.31 -0.93 20.43
N ALA A 740 14.65 -2.20 20.61
CA ALA A 740 15.03 -3.07 19.50
C ALA A 740 13.81 -3.85 18.99
N LEU A 741 13.71 -4.04 17.68
CA LEU A 741 12.59 -4.74 17.04
C LEU A 741 12.96 -6.13 16.55
N VAL A 742 12.01 -7.06 16.67
CA VAL A 742 12.11 -8.44 16.18
C VAL A 742 10.93 -8.75 15.27
N ALA A 743 11.17 -8.92 13.98
CA ALA A 743 10.17 -9.06 12.92
C ALA A 743 10.34 -10.34 12.08
N GLY A 744 9.38 -10.60 11.19
CA GLY A 744 9.39 -11.74 10.29
C GLY A 744 9.46 -13.08 11.03
N GLU A 745 10.19 -14.05 10.48
CA GLU A 745 10.37 -15.38 11.08
C GLU A 745 11.06 -15.32 12.46
N ALA A 746 11.94 -14.34 12.65
CA ALA A 746 12.67 -14.18 13.92
C ALA A 746 11.72 -13.88 15.09
N ALA A 747 10.57 -13.24 14.86
CA ALA A 747 9.60 -12.92 15.90
C ALA A 747 9.07 -14.17 16.61
N ALA A 748 8.79 -15.25 15.87
CA ALA A 748 8.31 -16.51 16.45
C ALA A 748 9.42 -17.29 17.14
N VAL A 749 10.61 -17.33 16.55
CA VAL A 749 11.77 -18.05 17.10
C VAL A 749 12.21 -17.44 18.43
N MET A 750 12.27 -16.11 18.50
CA MET A 750 12.78 -15.39 19.67
C MET A 750 11.87 -15.47 20.90
N GLU A 751 10.57 -15.78 20.74
CA GLU A 751 9.70 -15.98 21.92
C GLU A 751 10.12 -17.21 22.76
N ASN A 752 10.76 -18.20 22.14
CA ASN A 752 11.26 -19.40 22.80
C ASN A 752 12.67 -19.23 23.41
N VAL A 753 13.26 -18.04 23.29
CA VAL A 753 14.58 -17.71 23.83
C VAL A 753 14.40 -16.91 25.12
N THR A 754 15.26 -17.13 26.12
CA THR A 754 15.22 -16.42 27.41
C THR A 754 15.61 -14.96 27.26
N ASP A 755 15.06 -14.07 28.10
CA ASP A 755 15.32 -12.62 28.06
C ASP A 755 16.82 -12.28 28.12
N ASP A 756 17.59 -12.93 28.99
CA ASP A 756 19.03 -12.68 29.14
C ASP A 756 19.82 -12.91 27.85
N VAL A 757 19.44 -13.94 27.08
CA VAL A 757 20.09 -14.25 25.79
C VAL A 757 19.72 -13.19 24.75
N ILE A 758 18.45 -12.78 24.70
CA ILE A 758 17.96 -11.75 23.77
C ILE A 758 18.65 -10.41 24.07
N VAL A 759 18.68 -10.01 25.33
CA VAL A 759 19.37 -8.79 25.81
C VAL A 759 20.87 -8.89 25.53
N GLY A 760 21.49 -10.05 25.78
CA GLY A 760 22.89 -10.29 25.44
C GLY A 760 23.20 -10.08 23.96
N ARG A 761 22.31 -10.53 23.05
CA ARG A 761 22.42 -10.27 21.61
C ARG A 761 22.24 -8.79 21.28
N CYS A 762 21.28 -8.09 21.89
CA CYS A 762 21.13 -6.64 21.72
C CYS A 762 22.41 -5.91 22.11
N ILE A 763 22.99 -6.23 23.27
CA ILE A 763 24.21 -5.60 23.76
C ILE A 763 25.40 -5.92 22.85
N ALA A 764 25.48 -7.12 22.28
CA ALA A 764 26.50 -7.47 21.30
C ALA A 764 26.41 -6.62 20.03
N VAL A 765 25.20 -6.44 19.48
CA VAL A 765 24.97 -5.56 18.32
C VAL A 765 25.31 -4.10 18.66
N LEU A 766 24.88 -3.60 19.80
CA LEU A 766 25.19 -2.22 20.21
C LEU A 766 26.69 -2.01 20.42
N LYS A 767 27.41 -3.01 20.95
CA LYS A 767 28.87 -2.95 21.13
C LYS A 767 29.64 -2.98 19.82
N SER A 768 29.15 -3.68 18.79
CA SER A 768 29.80 -3.63 17.47
C SER A 768 29.67 -2.24 16.84
N ILE A 769 28.52 -1.57 17.01
CA ILE A 769 28.24 -0.24 16.45
C ILE A 769 28.94 0.89 17.23
N PHE A 770 28.77 0.93 18.55
CA PHE A 770 29.21 2.06 19.39
C PHE A 770 30.53 1.81 20.14
N GLY A 771 31.08 0.59 20.05
CA GLY A 771 32.30 0.19 20.72
C GLY A 771 32.08 -0.37 22.14
N HIS A 772 32.93 -1.32 22.52
CA HIS A 772 32.79 -2.10 23.76
C HIS A 772 32.78 -1.26 25.04
N ALA A 773 33.58 -0.19 25.10
CA ALA A 773 33.70 0.66 26.29
C ALA A 773 32.54 1.65 26.45
N ALA A 774 31.81 1.97 25.37
CA ALA A 774 30.75 2.97 25.38
C ALA A 774 29.42 2.43 25.93
N VAL A 775 29.11 1.15 25.64
CA VAL A 775 27.82 0.51 25.95
C VAL A 775 27.79 -0.05 27.38
N PRO A 776 27.07 0.59 28.33
CA PRO A 776 26.91 0.06 29.68
C PRO A 776 25.89 -1.09 29.70
N GLN A 777 25.81 -1.79 30.83
CA GLN A 777 24.71 -2.73 31.05
C GLN A 777 23.38 -1.96 31.25
N PRO A 778 22.26 -2.47 30.71
CA PRO A 778 20.96 -1.89 30.95
C PRO A 778 20.55 -2.08 32.42
N LYS A 779 19.86 -1.09 32.98
CA LYS A 779 19.29 -1.14 34.34
C LYS A 779 17.98 -1.91 34.37
N GLU A 780 17.20 -1.82 33.30
CA GLU A 780 15.93 -2.53 33.14
C GLU A 780 15.84 -3.05 31.71
N CYS A 781 15.26 -4.24 31.54
CA CYS A 781 15.01 -4.87 30.25
C CYS A 781 13.60 -5.46 30.22
N ILE A 782 12.91 -5.31 29.09
CA ILE A 782 11.58 -5.89 28.89
C ILE A 782 11.52 -6.47 27.49
N VAL A 783 11.16 -7.75 27.38
CA VAL A 783 10.96 -8.44 26.09
C VAL A 783 9.49 -8.79 25.93
N THR A 784 8.87 -8.35 24.84
CA THR A 784 7.48 -8.73 24.54
C THR A 784 7.41 -10.11 23.91
N ARG A 785 6.30 -10.83 24.14
CA ARG A 785 5.97 -12.12 23.51
C ARG A 785 4.49 -12.14 23.12
N TRP A 786 4.15 -11.40 22.08
CA TRP A 786 2.76 -11.17 21.69
C TRP A 786 2.04 -12.43 21.21
N ARG A 787 2.74 -13.40 20.60
CA ARG A 787 2.14 -14.69 20.20
C ARG A 787 1.82 -15.56 21.40
N ALA A 788 2.71 -15.61 22.39
CA ALA A 788 2.52 -16.36 23.64
C ALA A 788 1.45 -15.74 24.56
N ASP A 789 1.23 -14.41 24.48
CA ASP A 789 0.22 -13.73 25.29
C ASP A 789 -1.19 -14.30 25.01
N PRO A 790 -1.85 -14.91 26.02
CA PRO A 790 -3.09 -15.63 25.80
C PRO A 790 -4.29 -14.72 25.53
N PHE A 791 -4.18 -13.41 25.80
CA PHE A 791 -5.23 -12.42 25.52
C PHE A 791 -5.00 -11.69 24.19
N ALA A 792 -3.91 -11.98 23.47
CA ALA A 792 -3.64 -11.41 22.15
C ALA A 792 -3.45 -12.49 21.08
N ARG A 793 -2.60 -13.50 21.35
CA ARG A 793 -2.22 -14.59 20.42
C ARG A 793 -1.56 -14.10 19.13
N GLY A 794 -0.87 -12.97 19.19
CA GLY A 794 -0.20 -12.29 18.08
C GLY A 794 -0.22 -10.76 18.26
N SER A 795 0.29 -10.05 17.25
CA SER A 795 0.35 -8.59 17.25
C SER A 795 -0.91 -7.97 16.63
N TYR A 796 -1.11 -8.12 15.32
CA TYR A 796 -2.23 -7.53 14.56
C TYR A 796 -2.48 -8.28 13.25
N SER A 797 -3.62 -8.02 12.59
CA SER A 797 -3.97 -8.74 11.35
C SER A 797 -3.14 -8.31 10.15
N PHE A 798 -3.07 -9.19 9.16
CA PHE A 798 -2.53 -8.90 7.83
C PHE A 798 -3.36 -9.61 6.76
N VAL A 799 -3.29 -9.17 5.50
CA VAL A 799 -3.99 -9.83 4.41
C VAL A 799 -3.19 -11.04 3.93
N ALA A 800 -3.58 -12.22 4.42
CA ALA A 800 -2.88 -13.46 4.12
C ALA A 800 -3.13 -13.93 2.68
N VAL A 801 -2.24 -14.76 2.17
CA VAL A 801 -2.45 -15.53 0.92
C VAL A 801 -3.81 -16.22 0.98
N GLY A 802 -4.65 -15.99 -0.05
CA GLY A 802 -6.01 -16.52 -0.12
C GLY A 802 -7.08 -15.72 0.66
N SER A 803 -6.71 -14.61 1.30
CA SER A 803 -7.61 -13.65 1.93
C SER A 803 -7.67 -12.34 1.14
N SER A 804 -8.60 -11.45 1.48
CA SER A 804 -8.75 -10.13 0.89
C SER A 804 -9.40 -9.16 1.88
N GLY A 805 -9.50 -7.89 1.50
CA GLY A 805 -10.22 -6.86 2.25
C GLY A 805 -11.63 -7.25 2.70
N THR A 806 -12.33 -8.06 1.90
CA THR A 806 -13.70 -8.50 2.20
C THR A 806 -13.78 -9.32 3.48
N ASP A 807 -12.71 -10.02 3.89
CA ASP A 807 -12.73 -10.77 5.14
C ASP A 807 -12.82 -9.86 6.38
N TYR A 808 -12.32 -8.61 6.30
CA TYR A 808 -12.53 -7.61 7.35
C TYR A 808 -14.00 -7.18 7.44
N ASP A 809 -14.65 -7.00 6.29
CA ASP A 809 -16.08 -6.66 6.22
C ASP A 809 -16.94 -7.80 6.76
N LEU A 810 -16.60 -9.05 6.41
CA LEU A 810 -17.22 -10.24 6.98
C LEU A 810 -17.03 -10.28 8.49
N LEU A 811 -15.83 -10.03 9.02
CA LEU A 811 -15.62 -9.97 10.47
C LEU A 811 -16.46 -8.89 11.16
N ALA A 812 -16.68 -7.74 10.53
CA ALA A 812 -17.50 -6.64 11.05
C ALA A 812 -19.03 -6.90 11.04
N ALA A 813 -19.50 -7.87 10.25
CA ALA A 813 -20.94 -8.16 10.15
C ALA A 813 -21.50 -8.71 11.49
N PRO A 814 -22.67 -8.26 11.97
CA PRO A 814 -23.28 -8.82 13.17
C PRO A 814 -23.84 -10.23 12.92
N ILE A 815 -24.09 -10.96 14.01
CA ILE A 815 -24.68 -12.30 13.99
C ILE A 815 -26.09 -12.24 14.60
N PRO A 816 -27.11 -12.75 13.88
CA PRO A 816 -28.45 -12.87 14.42
C PRO A 816 -28.50 -13.95 15.51
N GLY A 817 -29.30 -13.70 16.54
CA GLY A 817 -29.72 -14.70 17.50
C GLY A 817 -30.77 -15.64 16.89
N THR A 818 -31.25 -16.57 17.71
CA THR A 818 -32.30 -17.53 17.30
C THR A 818 -33.64 -16.85 17.00
N ASP A 819 -33.84 -15.62 17.44
CA ASP A 819 -35.02 -14.78 17.18
C ASP A 819 -34.91 -13.97 15.87
N GLY A 820 -33.80 -14.08 15.14
CA GLY A 820 -33.56 -13.35 13.89
C GLY A 820 -33.01 -11.93 14.08
N GLU A 821 -33.01 -11.42 15.31
CA GLU A 821 -32.46 -10.10 15.63
C GLU A 821 -30.95 -10.19 15.84
N ASN A 822 -30.20 -9.14 15.49
CA ASN A 822 -28.75 -9.13 15.70
C ASN A 822 -28.43 -9.07 17.20
N ARG A 823 -27.72 -10.08 17.71
CA ARG A 823 -27.38 -10.21 19.15
C ARG A 823 -25.89 -10.10 19.44
N LEU A 824 -25.05 -10.48 18.48
CA LEU A 824 -23.59 -10.52 18.64
C LEU A 824 -22.92 -9.65 17.56
N PHE A 825 -22.23 -8.61 18.02
CA PHE A 825 -21.56 -7.62 17.18
C PHE A 825 -20.05 -7.73 17.33
N PHE A 826 -19.30 -7.20 16.36
CA PHE A 826 -17.85 -7.31 16.31
C PHE A 826 -17.19 -5.96 16.02
N ALA A 827 -16.26 -5.56 16.90
CA ALA A 827 -15.36 -4.44 16.68
C ALA A 827 -13.91 -4.86 16.97
N GLY A 828 -12.96 -4.00 16.62
CA GLY A 828 -11.54 -4.25 16.72
C GLY A 828 -10.83 -3.96 15.40
N GLU A 829 -9.51 -3.84 15.44
CA GLU A 829 -8.69 -3.55 14.25
C GLU A 829 -8.92 -4.56 13.10
N HIS A 830 -9.16 -5.83 13.42
CA HIS A 830 -9.46 -6.88 12.45
C HIS A 830 -10.89 -6.82 11.87
N THR A 831 -11.63 -5.74 12.13
CA THR A 831 -12.98 -5.50 11.58
C THR A 831 -13.03 -4.22 10.76
N MET A 832 -11.89 -3.54 10.52
CA MET A 832 -11.84 -2.27 9.79
C MET A 832 -11.02 -2.43 8.51
N ARG A 833 -11.69 -2.56 7.37
CA ARG A 833 -11.04 -2.86 6.08
C ARG A 833 -10.03 -1.81 5.63
N ASN A 834 -10.35 -0.53 5.79
CA ASN A 834 -9.53 0.58 5.27
C ASN A 834 -8.44 1.02 6.24
N TYR A 835 -8.51 0.57 7.50
CA TYR A 835 -7.54 0.92 8.54
C TYR A 835 -7.30 -0.31 9.45
N PRO A 836 -6.91 -1.48 8.91
CA PRO A 836 -6.65 -2.66 9.72
C PRO A 836 -5.37 -2.45 10.55
N ALA A 837 -5.09 -3.33 11.50
CA ALA A 837 -3.82 -3.34 12.25
C ALA A 837 -3.44 -2.09 13.06
N THR A 838 -4.29 -1.06 13.12
CA THR A 838 -3.95 0.22 13.76
C THR A 838 -4.82 0.56 14.97
N VAL A 839 -4.33 1.49 15.79
CA VAL A 839 -5.09 2.06 16.92
C VAL A 839 -6.30 2.85 16.43
N HIS A 840 -6.12 3.67 15.41
CA HIS A 840 -7.21 4.47 14.85
C HIS A 840 -8.27 3.60 14.16
N GLY A 841 -7.87 2.49 13.53
CA GLY A 841 -8.80 1.49 13.00
C GLY A 841 -9.65 0.83 14.08
N ALA A 842 -9.00 0.39 15.17
CA ALA A 842 -9.71 -0.12 16.34
C ALA A 842 -10.67 0.93 16.93
N PHE A 843 -10.22 2.18 17.09
CA PHE A 843 -11.05 3.27 17.59
C PHE A 843 -12.30 3.49 16.72
N LEU A 844 -12.10 3.64 15.39
CA LEU A 844 -13.19 3.83 14.43
C LEU A 844 -14.16 2.64 14.40
N SER A 845 -13.66 1.40 14.53
CA SER A 845 -14.55 0.22 14.60
C SER A 845 -15.44 0.23 15.84
N GLY A 846 -14.96 0.77 16.96
CA GLY A 846 -15.74 0.96 18.18
C GLY A 846 -16.84 2.01 17.99
N LEU A 847 -16.51 3.14 17.36
CA LEU A 847 -17.50 4.17 17.01
C LEU A 847 -18.57 3.63 16.05
N ARG A 848 -18.17 2.85 15.03
CA ARG A 848 -19.07 2.21 14.08
C ARG A 848 -20.08 1.30 14.77
N GLU A 849 -19.62 0.38 15.61
CA GLU A 849 -20.54 -0.53 16.29
C GLU A 849 -21.40 0.18 17.33
N ALA A 850 -20.90 1.23 18.00
CA ALA A 850 -21.73 2.04 18.89
C ALA A 850 -22.87 2.74 18.15
N GLY A 851 -22.60 3.31 16.97
CA GLY A 851 -23.63 3.90 16.11
C GLY A 851 -24.66 2.87 15.68
N ARG A 852 -24.21 1.73 15.11
CA ARG A 852 -25.08 0.63 14.68
C ARG A 852 -25.96 0.08 15.81
N LEU A 853 -25.37 -0.14 16.99
CA LEU A 853 -26.09 -0.60 18.17
C LEU A 853 -27.11 0.43 18.66
N ALA A 854 -26.76 1.71 18.64
CA ALA A 854 -27.68 2.77 19.01
C ALA A 854 -28.81 2.97 17.99
N ASP A 855 -28.56 2.78 16.70
CA ASP A 855 -29.63 2.79 15.67
C ASP A 855 -30.64 1.67 15.92
N MET A 856 -30.16 0.49 16.31
CA MET A 856 -31.02 -0.64 16.61
C MET A 856 -31.79 -0.49 17.93
N LEU A 857 -31.11 -0.06 19.01
CA LEU A 857 -31.66 -0.09 20.37
C LEU A 857 -32.35 1.23 20.77
N LEU A 858 -31.91 2.35 20.20
CA LEU A 858 -32.33 3.72 20.52
C LEU A 858 -32.54 4.51 19.20
N PRO A 859 -33.53 4.13 18.38
CA PRO A 859 -33.78 4.81 17.12
C PRO A 859 -34.02 6.30 17.35
N LEU A 860 -33.43 7.13 16.47
CA LEU A 860 -33.56 8.58 16.57
C LEU A 860 -35.04 8.98 16.48
N PRO A 861 -35.55 9.81 17.40
CA PRO A 861 -36.93 10.28 17.32
C PRO A 861 -37.11 11.15 16.07
N PRO A 862 -38.31 11.15 15.44
CA PRO A 862 -38.59 12.02 14.32
C PRO A 862 -38.46 13.49 14.73
N ILE A 863 -37.82 14.29 13.88
CA ILE A 863 -37.73 15.73 14.09
C ILE A 863 -39.07 16.35 13.73
N THR A 864 -39.74 16.92 14.73
CA THR A 864 -41.08 17.52 14.62
C THR A 864 -40.99 19.05 14.59
N SER A 865 -42.08 19.71 14.16
CA SER A 865 -42.19 21.18 14.28
C SER A 865 -42.00 21.66 15.72
N SER A 866 -42.45 20.88 16.71
CA SER A 866 -42.25 21.16 18.13
C SER A 866 -40.78 21.06 18.56
N SER A 867 -40.03 20.06 18.09
CA SER A 867 -38.59 19.98 18.39
C SER A 867 -37.80 21.10 17.72
N VAL A 868 -38.17 21.47 16.49
CA VAL A 868 -37.57 22.62 15.80
C VAL A 868 -37.89 23.92 16.56
N ALA A 869 -39.14 24.10 16.99
CA ALA A 869 -39.55 25.26 17.78
C ALA A 869 -38.83 25.30 19.13
N ALA A 870 -38.62 24.17 19.81
CA ALA A 870 -37.89 24.13 21.08
C ALA A 870 -36.43 24.58 20.94
N VAL A 871 -35.76 24.12 19.87
CA VAL A 871 -34.36 24.50 19.58
C VAL A 871 -34.24 25.94 19.08
N THR A 872 -35.23 26.44 18.35
CA THR A 872 -35.23 27.81 17.80
C THR A 872 -35.86 28.86 18.74
N ALA A 873 -36.71 28.51 19.71
CA ALA A 873 -37.35 29.46 20.62
C ALA A 873 -36.36 30.13 21.60
N ASN A 874 -35.24 29.48 21.88
CA ASN A 874 -34.10 30.10 22.58
C ASN A 874 -33.39 31.20 21.75
N ASN A 875 -33.91 31.58 20.58
CA ASN A 875 -33.44 32.71 19.76
C ASN A 875 -34.07 34.07 20.14
N SER A 876 -34.93 34.13 21.17
CA SER A 876 -35.68 35.35 21.53
C SER A 876 -35.17 36.08 22.79
N ALA A 877 -34.00 35.71 23.33
CA ALA A 877 -33.42 36.30 24.54
C ALA A 877 -31.98 36.78 24.32
#